data_AF-V4K330-F1
#
_entry.id   AF-V4K330-F1
#
_cell.length_a   1.000
_cell.length_b   1.000
_cell.length_c   1.000
_cell.angle_alpha   90.00
_cell.angle_beta   90.00
_cell.angle_gamma   90.00
#
_symmetry.space_group_name_H-M   'P 1'
#
loop_
_entity.id
_entity.type
_entity.pdbx_description
1 polymer ?
#
loop_
_entity_poly.entity_id
_entity_poly.type
_entity_poly.pdbx_seq_one_letter_code
_entity_poly.pdbx_strand_id
1 'polypeptide(L)'
;MPRIEAVFRRLCPNCHGEITAGRLAKGLPCSACLPEEPEQADPISIGEALQKLGKYGSYLELSYLERDFRDFSGYFEDKYGFAMSSAQRSWARRLLLLDSFSIVAPTGVGKTTLLMAYAAYRAEKDKWRVLYLVPTENLVAQTADRVSKIVGAGSVAYYYSSMRAEDRQAMMERIKGQDYLVLVITPGFMVRNFDVLRAAAPYNLAIVDDVDSLLRNSKNIDRTLMLLGFSEEAISTAFRLVQLRLDLAGALKAGHRERAEQLTKEIASLSLQLQLKQGEAQQGQLVIASATGRPRGVKHLVFRELLGFEVGGGTDYLRNVIDSYLISDDAMASIIELAQRLGRGGLIFVSQAYGKSMVKVVAEALNKAGVRAVHAISNPRRAVEKLISGEADVAVGVASRYGALVRGIDLPEVIRYALFLGVPAIKLDLRTALLSPRRLLRALMFAEEKDKSFSDYRKRLEALLRSYTVDSRIMAAVIRGQLEARGRLEELKKLVLEASEGVVNLLEGLLQSEGQTIRIGTMVIRRESGSLWLYSPDVPSYIQASGRTSRLFHGSMTRGLSVIIDRIPELVDALQDRLRWLSQAQFVPFNSLDLKSVEKELEASRKEPEAAAKKINIITELIVVESPTKARTIANFWGKPARRREGSLNIYETTVVDNTTNTVHLITVTASKGHVYDLSVEPEEGSLFGVRLKGDLWEPVYSSVKRCLSCGYQFTEEVDQCPRCGSRAIVDSWSIVETLRKVALEVDRVIIMTDPDREGEKIAWDLYLALRPYNQNMYRSAFHEVTPRAFMEALRSPGKIDERLVDAQIARRIDDRWIGFITSQYLWYKLGKNWLGAGRVQTPVLGWVIERYRKYKEGMGFKVRALLPSGTPVTFFTRNRDEAEAASQEAEAAAVTEKVWTEEVNPLPPFTTDELIYEASARLGFSAPLTMKLAQDLFYSGLITYHRTDSTRVSDAGIAVASSTWSRTGLASTQAKGVGRRAGLTRR
;
A
#
# COMPACT_ATOMS: atom_id res chain seq x y z
N MET A 1 -4.81 -9.26 -45.83
CA MET A 1 -4.98 -8.22 -44.80
C MET A 1 -3.68 -7.44 -44.72
N PRO A 2 -3.73 -6.10 -44.61
CA PRO A 2 -2.52 -5.30 -44.45
C PRO A 2 -1.79 -5.73 -43.17
N ARG A 3 -0.46 -5.71 -43.20
CA ARG A 3 0.39 -5.92 -42.02
C ARG A 3 0.31 -4.66 -41.17
N ILE A 4 0.14 -4.80 -39.86
CA ILE A 4 0.13 -3.66 -38.93
C ILE A 4 1.45 -3.64 -38.17
N GLU A 5 2.14 -2.50 -38.18
CA GLU A 5 3.33 -2.26 -37.34
C GLU A 5 3.20 -0.90 -36.65
N ALA A 6 2.92 -0.90 -35.35
CA ALA A 6 2.79 0.35 -34.61
C ALA A 6 4.13 1.08 -34.47
N VAL A 7 4.07 2.41 -34.54
CA VAL A 7 5.20 3.32 -34.37
C VAL A 7 4.93 4.21 -33.18
N PHE A 8 5.93 4.41 -32.34
CA PHE A 8 5.85 5.27 -31.16
C PHE A 8 6.81 6.43 -31.27
N ARG A 9 6.30 7.64 -31.09
CA ARG A 9 7.12 8.84 -30.98
C ARG A 9 7.78 8.92 -29.60
N ARG A 10 8.98 9.48 -29.56
CA ARG A 10 9.79 9.70 -28.34
C ARG A 10 10.26 8.46 -27.60
N LEU A 11 9.82 7.24 -27.95
CA LEU A 11 10.16 6.04 -27.19
C LEU A 11 11.57 5.49 -27.43
N CYS A 12 12.31 5.92 -28.47
CA CYS A 12 13.67 5.41 -28.66
C CYS A 12 14.53 5.68 -27.42
N PRO A 13 15.16 4.65 -26.82
CA PRO A 13 15.92 4.80 -25.56
C PRO A 13 17.25 5.55 -25.75
N ASN A 14 17.69 5.81 -26.99
CA ASN A 14 18.91 6.57 -27.26
C ASN A 14 18.65 8.02 -27.67
N CYS A 15 17.91 8.25 -28.75
CA CYS A 15 17.73 9.58 -29.33
C CYS A 15 16.37 10.22 -29.04
N HIS A 16 15.47 9.54 -28.32
CA HIS A 16 14.07 9.97 -28.14
C HIS A 16 13.34 10.29 -29.46
N GLY A 17 13.71 9.57 -30.53
CA GLY A 17 13.03 9.62 -31.83
C GLY A 17 11.90 8.59 -31.96
N GLU A 18 11.34 8.50 -33.17
CA GLU A 18 10.37 7.46 -33.52
C GLU A 18 11.00 6.07 -33.52
N ILE A 19 10.24 5.07 -33.10
CA ILE A 19 10.67 3.68 -33.05
C ILE A 19 9.48 2.73 -33.24
N THR A 20 9.71 1.61 -33.93
CA THR A 20 8.67 0.61 -34.12
C THR A 20 8.48 -0.27 -32.88
N ALA A 21 7.27 -0.78 -32.69
CA ALA A 21 6.94 -1.72 -31.62
C ALA A 21 7.84 -2.96 -31.64
N GLY A 22 8.19 -3.46 -32.84
CA GLY A 22 9.06 -4.62 -32.99
C GLY A 22 10.46 -4.41 -32.40
N ARG A 23 11.06 -3.23 -32.62
CA ARG A 23 12.38 -2.91 -32.06
C ARG A 23 12.33 -2.69 -30.55
N LEU A 24 11.28 -2.04 -30.05
CA LEU A 24 11.05 -1.89 -28.61
C LEU A 24 10.89 -3.24 -27.91
N ALA A 25 10.13 -4.17 -28.50
CA ALA A 25 9.93 -5.52 -27.94
C ALA A 25 11.25 -6.31 -27.80
N LYS A 26 12.22 -6.05 -28.69
CA LYS A 26 13.58 -6.59 -28.62
C LYS A 26 14.52 -5.81 -27.68
N GLY A 27 14.09 -4.67 -27.13
CA GLY A 27 14.90 -3.82 -26.27
C GLY A 27 15.95 -2.97 -26.99
N LEU A 28 15.80 -2.76 -28.30
CA LEU A 28 16.80 -2.09 -29.14
C LEU A 28 16.51 -0.59 -29.32
N PRO A 29 17.54 0.25 -29.56
CA PRO A 29 17.38 1.60 -30.12
C PRO A 29 16.70 1.60 -31.49
N CYS A 30 16.29 2.76 -32.02
CA CYS A 30 15.70 2.84 -33.36
C CYS A 30 16.75 2.50 -34.45
N SER A 31 16.29 2.15 -35.65
CA SER A 31 17.17 1.80 -36.77
C SER A 31 18.10 2.95 -37.19
N ALA A 32 17.70 4.21 -36.96
CA ALA A 32 18.57 5.37 -37.20
C ALA A 32 19.73 5.49 -36.20
N CYS A 33 19.57 4.96 -34.98
CA CYS A 33 20.64 4.90 -33.97
C CYS A 33 21.49 3.65 -34.12
N LEU A 34 20.85 2.51 -34.33
CA LEU A 34 21.49 1.21 -34.39
C LEU A 34 20.91 0.43 -35.59
N PRO A 35 21.50 0.58 -36.79
CA PRO A 35 20.96 -0.03 -38.01
C PRO A 35 20.91 -1.56 -37.95
N GLU A 36 21.98 -2.18 -37.47
CA GLU A 36 22.12 -3.63 -37.37
C GLU A 36 21.75 -4.12 -35.96
N GLU A 37 21.07 -5.26 -35.88
CA GLU A 37 20.75 -5.88 -34.59
C GLU A 37 22.00 -6.63 -34.08
N PRO A 38 22.49 -6.34 -32.86
CA PRO A 38 23.67 -7.00 -32.32
C PRO A 38 23.38 -8.46 -31.94
N GLU A 39 24.37 -9.35 -32.06
CA GLU A 39 24.24 -10.76 -31.64
C GLU A 39 23.90 -10.91 -30.15
N GLN A 40 24.46 -10.02 -29.31
CA GLN A 40 24.13 -9.89 -27.90
C GLN A 40 23.49 -8.52 -27.63
N ALA A 41 22.22 -8.52 -27.23
CA ALA A 41 21.46 -7.32 -26.94
C ALA A 41 21.43 -6.99 -25.44
N ASP A 42 22.60 -6.93 -24.79
CA ASP A 42 22.72 -6.42 -23.42
C ASP A 42 23.10 -4.93 -23.40
N PRO A 43 22.78 -4.19 -22.32
CA PRO A 43 23.00 -2.75 -22.26
C PRO A 43 24.44 -2.30 -22.52
N ILE A 44 25.44 -3.11 -22.15
CA ILE A 44 26.85 -2.74 -22.35
C ILE A 44 27.23 -2.87 -23.82
N SER A 45 26.93 -4.01 -24.46
CA SER A 45 27.24 -4.24 -25.88
C SER A 45 26.54 -3.23 -26.80
N ILE A 46 25.27 -2.89 -26.50
CA ILE A 46 24.54 -1.87 -27.24
C ILE A 46 25.18 -0.49 -27.04
N GLY A 47 25.56 -0.14 -25.82
CA GLY A 47 26.26 1.11 -25.52
C GLY A 47 27.57 1.24 -26.30
N GLU A 48 28.38 0.17 -26.36
CA GLU A 48 29.62 0.13 -27.13
C GLU A 48 29.41 0.25 -28.63
N ALA A 49 28.39 -0.42 -29.17
CA ALA A 49 28.02 -0.29 -30.58
C ALA A 49 27.61 1.15 -30.92
N LEU A 50 26.80 1.79 -30.07
CA LEU A 50 26.41 3.19 -30.23
C LEU A 50 27.61 4.13 -30.17
N GLN A 51 28.56 3.90 -29.26
CA GLN A 51 29.81 4.67 -29.17
C GLN A 51 30.66 4.51 -30.45
N LYS A 52 30.82 3.28 -30.96
CA LYS A 52 31.55 3.02 -32.22
C LYS A 52 30.93 3.72 -33.42
N LEU A 53 29.60 3.85 -33.44
CA LEU A 53 28.84 4.56 -34.48
C LEU A 53 28.79 6.09 -34.27
N GLY A 54 29.39 6.63 -33.19
CA GLY A 54 29.33 8.04 -32.85
C GLY A 54 27.92 8.53 -32.47
N LYS A 55 27.02 7.62 -32.06
CA LYS A 55 25.62 7.90 -31.73
C LYS A 55 25.45 8.09 -30.22
N TYR A 56 26.08 9.13 -29.69
CA TYR A 56 26.00 9.48 -28.27
C TYR A 56 24.59 10.00 -27.92
N GLY A 57 23.91 9.31 -26.99
CA GLY A 57 22.58 9.66 -26.51
C GLY A 57 22.29 9.02 -25.15
N SER A 58 21.02 9.07 -24.73
CA SER A 58 20.58 8.70 -23.37
C SER A 58 20.80 7.21 -23.04
N TYR A 59 21.02 6.36 -24.04
CA TYR A 59 21.28 4.94 -23.81
C TYR A 59 22.64 4.71 -23.11
N LEU A 60 23.58 5.65 -23.25
CA LEU A 60 24.89 5.52 -22.62
C LEU A 60 24.81 5.56 -21.10
N GLU A 61 23.87 6.32 -20.53
CA GLU A 61 23.64 6.34 -19.08
C GLU A 61 23.26 4.94 -18.56
N LEU A 62 22.40 4.24 -19.30
CA LEU A 62 22.01 2.87 -19.00
C LEU A 62 23.21 1.92 -19.08
N SER A 63 24.06 2.07 -20.11
CA SER A 63 25.28 1.28 -20.27
C SER A 63 26.29 1.51 -19.14
N TYR A 64 26.49 2.77 -18.71
CA TYR A 64 27.40 3.10 -17.61
C TYR A 64 26.88 2.59 -16.27
N LEU A 65 25.58 2.74 -15.99
CA LEU A 65 24.98 2.18 -14.78
C LEU A 65 25.16 0.66 -14.69
N GLU A 66 24.99 -0.06 -15.80
CA GLU A 66 25.20 -1.51 -15.83
C GLU A 66 26.68 -1.88 -15.61
N ARG A 67 27.62 -1.08 -16.12
CA ARG A 67 29.06 -1.24 -15.85
C ARG A 67 29.38 -1.04 -14.36
N ASP A 68 28.91 0.06 -13.79
CA ASP A 68 29.11 0.37 -12.36
C ASP A 68 28.48 -0.69 -11.46
N PHE A 69 27.32 -1.24 -11.87
CA PHE A 69 26.68 -2.35 -11.16
C PHE A 69 27.50 -3.63 -11.21
N ARG A 70 28.05 -4.01 -12.37
CA ARG A 70 28.93 -5.18 -12.50
C ARG A 70 30.21 -5.02 -11.67
N ASP A 71 30.81 -3.82 -11.69
CA ASP A 71 32.01 -3.52 -10.90
C ASP A 71 31.74 -3.61 -9.39
N PHE A 72 30.69 -2.96 -8.89
CA PHE A 72 30.32 -3.05 -7.48
C PHE A 72 29.90 -4.48 -7.08
N SER A 73 29.25 -5.22 -7.97
CA SER A 73 28.89 -6.63 -7.73
C SER A 73 30.13 -7.51 -7.59
N GLY A 74 31.13 -7.33 -8.47
CA GLY A 74 32.41 -8.03 -8.37
C GLY A 74 33.13 -7.69 -7.07
N TYR A 75 33.21 -6.40 -6.73
CA TYR A 75 33.77 -5.94 -5.46
C TYR A 75 33.08 -6.58 -4.24
N PHE A 76 31.75 -6.68 -4.25
CA PHE A 76 30.99 -7.33 -3.18
C PHE A 76 31.35 -8.81 -3.05
N GLU A 77 31.37 -9.53 -4.17
CA GLU A 77 31.65 -10.96 -4.20
C GLU A 77 33.09 -11.27 -3.76
N ASP A 78 34.06 -10.47 -4.19
CA ASP A 78 35.46 -10.60 -3.79
C ASP A 78 35.66 -10.43 -2.27
N LYS A 79 34.97 -9.47 -1.65
CA LYS A 79 35.12 -9.18 -0.20
C LYS A 79 34.36 -10.15 0.69
N TYR A 80 33.24 -10.71 0.22
CA TYR A 80 32.35 -11.55 1.06
C TYR A 80 32.31 -13.03 0.66
N GLY A 81 32.79 -13.41 -0.53
CA GLY A 81 32.82 -14.79 -1.03
C GLY A 81 31.47 -15.33 -1.51
N PHE A 82 30.46 -14.47 -1.70
CA PHE A 82 29.15 -14.85 -2.25
C PHE A 82 28.50 -13.70 -3.02
N ALA A 83 27.70 -14.04 -4.04
CA ALA A 83 26.98 -13.07 -4.86
C ALA A 83 25.83 -12.37 -4.10
N MET A 84 25.53 -11.13 -4.49
CA MET A 84 24.40 -10.38 -3.94
C MET A 84 23.05 -11.07 -4.17
N SER A 85 22.21 -11.11 -3.13
CA SER A 85 20.81 -11.53 -3.26
C SER A 85 19.99 -10.55 -4.13
N SER A 86 18.84 -10.98 -4.63
CA SER A 86 17.88 -10.13 -5.36
C SER A 86 17.64 -8.77 -4.70
N ALA A 87 17.35 -8.77 -3.40
CA ALA A 87 17.10 -7.55 -2.65
C ALA A 87 18.32 -6.64 -2.59
N GLN A 88 19.51 -7.24 -2.41
CA GLN A 88 20.76 -6.50 -2.40
C GLN A 88 21.09 -5.90 -3.77
N ARG A 89 20.85 -6.64 -4.87
CA ARG A 89 21.01 -6.12 -6.24
C ARG A 89 20.10 -4.92 -6.50
N SER A 90 18.84 -5.00 -6.07
CA SER A 90 17.88 -3.90 -6.20
C SER A 90 18.35 -2.64 -5.46
N TRP A 91 18.78 -2.78 -4.20
CA TRP A 91 19.30 -1.64 -3.43
C TRP A 91 20.63 -1.14 -3.99
N ALA A 92 21.51 -2.03 -4.45
CA ALA A 92 22.77 -1.65 -5.09
C ALA A 92 22.53 -0.76 -6.31
N ARG A 93 21.56 -1.09 -7.17
CA ARG A 93 21.19 -0.24 -8.32
C ARG A 93 20.72 1.14 -7.88
N ARG A 94 19.90 1.24 -6.83
CA ARG A 94 19.48 2.53 -6.25
C ARG A 94 20.64 3.32 -5.67
N LEU A 95 21.55 2.64 -4.97
CA LEU A 95 22.75 3.25 -4.40
C LEU A 95 23.62 3.85 -5.50
N LEU A 96 23.81 3.13 -6.61
CA LEU A 96 24.59 3.57 -7.76
C LEU A 96 23.92 4.68 -8.58
N LEU A 97 22.59 4.74 -8.60
CA LEU A 97 21.81 5.89 -9.11
C LEU A 97 21.94 7.15 -8.24
N LEU A 98 22.66 7.08 -7.12
CA LEU A 98 22.85 8.16 -6.14
C LEU A 98 21.57 8.63 -5.46
N ASP A 99 20.51 7.83 -5.53
CA ASP A 99 19.24 8.13 -4.88
C ASP A 99 19.37 8.01 -3.36
N SER A 100 18.68 8.89 -2.64
CA SER A 100 18.48 8.76 -1.19
C SER A 100 17.18 8.02 -0.90
N PHE A 101 17.22 7.00 -0.05
CA PHE A 101 16.04 6.16 0.21
C PHE A 101 16.10 5.44 1.55
N SER A 102 14.95 4.93 1.98
CA SER A 102 14.86 3.99 3.11
C SER A 102 14.67 2.57 2.60
N ILE A 103 15.48 1.63 3.10
CA ILE A 103 15.32 0.21 2.83
C ILE A 103 14.15 -0.33 3.66
N VAL A 104 13.12 -0.83 2.97
CA VAL A 104 11.98 -1.52 3.57
C VAL A 104 12.07 -2.99 3.22
N ALA A 105 12.66 -3.75 4.13
CA ALA A 105 12.70 -5.19 4.03
C ALA A 105 12.83 -5.85 5.40
N PRO A 106 12.52 -7.14 5.52
CA PRO A 106 12.65 -7.90 6.76
C PRO A 106 14.08 -7.93 7.32
N THR A 107 14.25 -8.37 8.57
CA THR A 107 15.57 -8.62 9.15
C THR A 107 16.20 -9.89 8.56
N GLY A 108 17.53 -9.90 8.42
CA GLY A 108 18.28 -11.07 7.92
C GLY A 108 18.52 -11.08 6.40
N VAL A 109 17.97 -10.13 5.64
CA VAL A 109 18.13 -10.03 4.17
C VAL A 109 19.46 -9.41 3.71
N GLY A 110 20.44 -9.23 4.61
CA GLY A 110 21.76 -8.69 4.26
C GLY A 110 21.86 -7.16 4.08
N LYS A 111 20.95 -6.38 4.68
CA LYS A 111 20.95 -4.90 4.60
C LYS A 111 22.26 -4.28 5.08
N THR A 112 22.62 -4.56 6.33
CA THR A 112 23.85 -4.02 6.95
C THR A 112 25.09 -4.47 6.17
N THR A 113 25.13 -5.72 5.69
CA THR A 113 26.22 -6.24 4.86
C THR A 113 26.40 -5.43 3.57
N LEU A 114 25.31 -5.19 2.83
CA LEU A 114 25.35 -4.38 1.62
C LEU A 114 25.79 -2.94 1.90
N LEU A 115 25.25 -2.32 2.94
CA LEU A 115 25.54 -0.92 3.27
C LEU A 115 26.99 -0.73 3.72
N MET A 116 27.56 -1.67 4.48
CA MET A 116 28.99 -1.67 4.80
C MET A 116 29.85 -1.86 3.55
N ALA A 117 29.46 -2.77 2.65
CA ALA A 117 30.17 -2.99 1.38
C ALA A 117 30.16 -1.73 0.50
N TYR A 118 29.00 -1.07 0.38
CA TYR A 118 28.85 0.14 -0.40
C TYR A 118 29.61 1.33 0.19
N ALA A 119 29.56 1.50 1.51
CA ALA A 119 30.37 2.50 2.22
C ALA A 119 31.86 2.30 1.94
N ALA A 120 32.33 1.05 2.02
CA ALA A 120 33.72 0.70 1.75
C ALA A 120 34.10 0.96 0.30
N TYR A 121 33.28 0.51 -0.66
CA TYR A 121 33.49 0.71 -2.09
C TYR A 121 33.63 2.20 -2.45
N ARG A 122 32.71 3.05 -1.99
CA ARG A 122 32.76 4.51 -2.21
C ARG A 122 33.96 5.17 -1.53
N ALA A 123 34.34 4.71 -0.35
CA ALA A 123 35.53 5.20 0.35
C ALA A 123 36.82 4.84 -0.40
N GLU A 124 36.97 3.60 -0.88
CA GLU A 124 38.19 3.17 -1.58
C GLU A 124 38.29 3.76 -2.98
N LYS A 125 37.22 3.64 -3.78
CA LYS A 125 37.20 3.99 -5.21
C LYS A 125 37.06 5.50 -5.42
N ASP A 126 36.12 6.12 -4.73
CA ASP A 126 35.74 7.53 -4.98
C ASP A 126 36.30 8.50 -3.92
N LYS A 127 36.99 7.97 -2.89
CA LYS A 127 37.49 8.74 -1.73
C LYS A 127 36.40 9.52 -1.00
N TRP A 128 35.18 8.97 -0.98
CA TRP A 128 34.04 9.59 -0.31
C TRP A 128 34.19 9.59 1.21
N ARG A 129 33.78 10.69 1.84
CA ARG A 129 33.58 10.76 3.28
C ARG A 129 32.22 10.18 3.65
N VAL A 130 32.23 9.10 4.42
CA VAL A 130 31.04 8.34 4.82
C VAL A 130 30.76 8.52 6.32
N LEU A 131 29.53 8.90 6.65
CA LEU A 131 29.00 8.95 8.00
C LEU A 131 28.09 7.74 8.26
N TYR A 132 28.48 6.84 9.14
CA TYR A 132 27.71 5.66 9.50
C TYR A 132 27.13 5.80 10.93
N LEU A 133 25.81 5.96 11.03
CA LEU A 133 25.07 6.13 12.28
C LEU A 133 24.41 4.81 12.72
N VAL A 134 24.76 4.33 13.91
CA VAL A 134 24.21 3.11 14.52
C VAL A 134 23.59 3.39 15.90
N PRO A 135 22.57 2.62 16.34
CA PRO A 135 21.78 3.00 17.52
C PRO A 135 22.47 2.73 18.88
N THR A 136 23.45 1.83 18.93
CA THR A 136 24.10 1.40 20.18
C THR A 136 25.62 1.35 20.05
N GLU A 137 26.33 1.49 21.16
CA GLU A 137 27.79 1.40 21.22
C GLU A 137 28.33 0.05 20.73
N ASN A 138 27.64 -1.05 21.04
CA ASN A 138 28.03 -2.38 20.57
C ASN A 138 28.04 -2.46 19.04
N LEU A 139 27.05 -1.83 18.39
CA LEU A 139 26.99 -1.78 16.93
C LEU A 139 28.05 -0.86 16.34
N VAL A 140 28.53 0.17 17.07
CA VAL A 140 29.68 0.99 16.63
C VAL A 140 30.90 0.10 16.51
N ALA A 141 31.25 -0.61 17.58
CA ALA A 141 32.43 -1.48 17.59
C ALA A 141 32.34 -2.56 16.50
N GLN A 142 31.19 -3.23 16.38
CA GLN A 142 30.97 -4.28 15.38
C GLN A 142 31.06 -3.76 13.94
N THR A 143 30.46 -2.61 13.66
CA THR A 143 30.45 -2.02 12.31
C THR A 143 31.83 -1.50 11.95
N ALA A 144 32.52 -0.84 12.89
CA ALA A 144 33.87 -0.33 12.68
C ALA A 144 34.87 -1.45 12.43
N ASP A 145 34.85 -2.54 13.20
CA ASP A 145 35.70 -3.72 12.97
C ASP A 145 35.49 -4.31 11.57
N ARG A 146 34.23 -4.53 11.18
CA ARG A 146 33.89 -5.11 9.87
C ARG A 146 34.31 -4.21 8.71
N VAL A 147 34.05 -2.92 8.78
CA VAL A 147 34.43 -1.99 7.70
C VAL A 147 35.95 -1.82 7.65
N SER A 148 36.64 -1.77 8.79
CA SER A 148 38.11 -1.67 8.86
C SER A 148 38.82 -2.85 8.21
N LYS A 149 38.24 -4.05 8.28
CA LYS A 149 38.74 -5.24 7.57
C LYS A 149 38.63 -5.13 6.04
N ILE A 150 37.74 -4.28 5.54
CA ILE A 150 37.50 -4.09 4.11
C ILE A 150 38.41 -2.98 3.56
N VAL A 151 38.44 -1.80 4.22
CA VAL A 151 39.13 -0.57 3.74
C VAL A 151 40.45 -0.24 4.44
N GLY A 152 40.88 -1.08 5.39
CA GLY A 152 42.02 -0.83 6.26
C GLY A 152 41.67 0.03 7.48
N ALA A 153 42.28 -0.28 8.64
CA ALA A 153 42.01 0.38 9.91
C ALA A 153 42.33 1.89 9.91
N GLY A 154 43.33 2.30 9.12
CA GLY A 154 43.69 3.72 8.95
C GLY A 154 42.62 4.57 8.29
N SER A 155 41.67 3.97 7.57
CA SER A 155 40.60 4.70 6.86
C SER A 155 39.33 4.89 7.69
N VAL A 156 39.25 4.26 8.88
CA VAL A 156 38.04 4.23 9.71
C VAL A 156 38.29 4.90 11.06
N ALA A 157 37.39 5.81 11.44
CA ALA A 157 37.31 6.39 12.78
C ALA A 157 35.98 5.99 13.45
N TYR A 158 35.98 5.80 14.77
CA TYR A 158 34.80 5.42 15.52
C TYR A 158 34.87 5.85 16.98
N TYR A 159 33.73 5.94 17.67
CA TYR A 159 33.68 6.33 19.07
C TYR A 159 32.53 5.69 19.87
N TYR A 160 32.84 5.18 21.06
CA TYR A 160 31.87 4.78 22.08
C TYR A 160 32.40 4.99 23.51
N SER A 161 31.52 5.19 24.49
CA SER A 161 31.92 5.61 25.85
C SER A 161 32.61 4.53 26.67
N SER A 162 32.37 3.26 26.37
CA SER A 162 32.97 2.11 27.05
C SER A 162 34.39 1.73 26.55
N MET A 163 34.99 2.51 25.63
CA MET A 163 36.38 2.33 25.17
C MET A 163 37.41 2.59 26.28
N ARG A 164 38.60 2.00 26.15
CA ARG A 164 39.77 2.37 26.98
C ARG A 164 40.08 3.86 26.79
N ALA A 165 40.60 4.50 27.84
CA ALA A 165 40.80 5.95 27.85
C ALA A 165 41.78 6.41 26.75
N GLU A 166 42.87 5.68 26.55
CA GLU A 166 43.88 5.93 25.51
C GLU A 166 43.27 5.86 24.09
N ASP A 167 42.59 4.75 23.76
CA ASP A 167 41.93 4.55 22.46
C ASP A 167 40.90 5.64 22.17
N ARG A 168 40.17 6.08 23.21
CA ARG A 168 39.16 7.13 23.11
C ARG A 168 39.77 8.48 22.76
N GLN A 169 40.91 8.82 23.37
CA GLN A 169 41.61 10.07 23.11
C GLN A 169 42.19 10.08 21.68
N ALA A 170 42.88 9.00 21.28
CA ALA A 170 43.43 8.85 19.94
C ALA A 170 42.34 8.93 18.85
N MET A 171 41.22 8.25 19.02
CA MET A 171 40.11 8.32 18.05
C MET A 171 39.47 9.71 17.99
N MET A 172 39.34 10.41 19.12
CA MET A 172 38.81 11.76 19.14
C MET A 172 39.75 12.75 18.43
N GLU A 173 41.07 12.60 18.56
CA GLU A 173 42.06 13.38 17.82
C GLU A 173 41.95 13.14 16.31
N ARG A 174 41.84 11.88 15.88
CA ARG A 174 41.59 11.54 14.46
C ARG A 174 40.29 12.15 13.93
N ILE A 175 39.22 12.12 14.72
CA ILE A 175 37.94 12.72 14.34
C ILE A 175 38.06 14.24 14.16
N LYS A 176 38.75 14.93 15.09
CA LYS A 176 38.99 16.38 15.00
C LYS A 176 39.92 16.75 13.85
N GLY A 177 40.95 15.93 13.62
CA GLY A 177 41.92 16.08 12.52
C GLY A 177 41.35 15.69 11.15
N GLN A 178 40.13 15.15 11.10
CA GLN A 178 39.48 14.68 9.86
C GLN A 178 40.25 13.56 9.14
N ASP A 179 41.02 12.78 9.89
CA ASP A 179 41.83 11.68 9.38
C ASP A 179 41.04 10.36 9.30
N TYR A 180 40.06 10.34 8.39
CA TYR A 180 39.23 9.17 8.09
C TYR A 180 38.47 9.35 6.77
N LEU A 181 38.12 8.22 6.16
CA LEU A 181 37.13 8.16 5.08
C LEU A 181 35.76 7.67 5.60
N VAL A 182 35.75 6.79 6.61
CA VAL A 182 34.51 6.28 7.22
C VAL A 182 34.47 6.60 8.71
N LEU A 183 33.39 7.26 9.15
CA LEU A 183 33.13 7.56 10.55
C LEU A 183 31.94 6.76 11.08
N VAL A 184 32.16 5.89 12.07
CA VAL A 184 31.11 5.08 12.70
C VAL A 184 30.79 5.59 14.10
N ILE A 185 29.58 6.12 14.31
CA ILE A 185 29.19 6.75 15.59
C ILE A 185 27.72 6.51 15.93
N THR A 186 27.34 6.87 17.17
CA THR A 186 25.93 6.92 17.57
C THR A 186 25.33 8.31 17.32
N PRO A 187 23.99 8.43 17.11
CA PRO A 187 23.33 9.72 17.08
C PRO A 187 23.58 10.57 18.33
N GLY A 188 23.75 9.94 19.50
CA GLY A 188 24.10 10.63 20.75
C GLY A 188 25.48 11.32 20.70
N PHE A 189 26.45 10.71 20.01
CA PHE A 189 27.76 11.34 19.77
C PHE A 189 27.63 12.53 18.81
N MET A 190 26.88 12.37 17.73
CA MET A 190 26.62 13.44 16.75
C MET A 190 26.02 14.69 17.40
N VAL A 191 25.09 14.50 18.33
CA VAL A 191 24.45 15.60 19.06
C VAL A 191 25.46 16.38 19.92
N ARG A 192 26.35 15.68 20.62
CA ARG A 192 27.31 16.29 21.56
C ARG A 192 28.49 16.96 20.85
N ASN A 193 28.88 16.45 19.69
CA ASN A 193 30.07 16.89 18.96
C ASN A 193 29.72 17.46 17.58
N PHE A 194 28.54 18.09 17.46
CA PHE A 194 28.03 18.53 16.17
C PHE A 194 28.96 19.51 15.46
N ASP A 195 29.56 20.47 16.20
CA ASP A 195 30.45 21.47 15.60
C ASP A 195 31.73 20.86 15.03
N VAL A 196 32.27 19.83 15.69
CA VAL A 196 33.42 19.06 15.18
C VAL A 196 33.05 18.34 13.89
N LEU A 197 31.89 17.70 13.85
CA LEU A 197 31.42 16.99 12.64
C LEU A 197 31.08 17.96 11.51
N ARG A 198 30.53 19.14 11.84
CA ARG A 198 30.19 20.20 10.88
C ARG A 198 31.43 20.75 10.18
N ALA A 199 32.57 20.81 10.86
CA ALA A 199 33.84 21.22 10.25
C ALA A 199 34.34 20.23 9.16
N ALA A 200 33.90 18.97 9.21
CA ALA A 200 34.24 17.94 8.24
C ALA A 200 33.19 17.77 7.11
N ALA A 201 32.08 18.48 7.20
CA ALA A 201 31.00 18.46 6.20
C ALA A 201 31.41 19.20 4.90
N PRO A 202 30.80 18.88 3.75
CA PRO A 202 29.76 17.88 3.55
C PRO A 202 30.30 16.45 3.51
N TYR A 203 29.53 15.52 4.08
CA TYR A 203 29.72 14.09 3.88
C TYR A 203 29.04 13.68 2.57
N ASN A 204 29.69 12.83 1.76
CA ASN A 204 29.14 12.35 0.49
C ASN A 204 28.04 11.31 0.71
N LEU A 205 28.11 10.55 1.81
CA LEU A 205 27.18 9.48 2.13
C LEU A 205 26.92 9.44 3.65
N ALA A 206 25.65 9.42 4.05
CA ALA A 206 25.22 9.08 5.39
C ALA A 206 24.39 7.80 5.38
N ILE A 207 24.77 6.84 6.20
CA ILE A 207 24.04 5.59 6.41
C ILE A 207 23.48 5.59 7.83
N VAL A 208 22.18 5.31 7.98
CA VAL A 208 21.50 5.22 9.28
C VAL A 208 20.92 3.83 9.44
N ASP A 209 21.50 3.02 10.32
CA ASP A 209 21.11 1.61 10.48
C ASP A 209 19.73 1.46 11.17
N ASP A 210 19.43 2.33 12.13
CA ASP A 210 18.13 2.41 12.81
C ASP A 210 17.58 3.83 12.83
N VAL A 211 16.48 4.05 12.10
CA VAL A 211 15.86 5.37 12.01
C VAL A 211 15.20 5.81 13.31
N ASP A 212 14.75 4.87 14.14
CA ASP A 212 14.06 5.22 15.39
C ASP A 212 15.00 5.98 16.32
N SER A 213 16.30 5.66 16.29
CA SER A 213 17.33 6.39 17.04
C SER A 213 17.52 7.84 16.57
N LEU A 214 17.38 8.07 15.26
CA LEU A 214 17.47 9.40 14.65
C LEU A 214 16.20 10.23 14.96
N LEU A 215 15.02 9.63 14.84
CA LEU A 215 13.73 10.32 14.94
C LEU A 215 13.28 10.67 16.36
N ARG A 216 14.03 10.27 17.40
CA ARG A 216 13.71 10.65 18.80
C ARG A 216 13.68 12.15 19.02
N ASN A 217 14.49 12.91 18.29
CA ASN A 217 14.59 14.36 18.40
C ASN A 217 14.57 14.98 16.99
N SER A 218 13.67 15.93 16.77
CA SER A 218 13.54 16.63 15.47
C SER A 218 14.82 17.33 15.03
N LYS A 219 15.65 17.82 15.98
CA LYS A 219 16.93 18.46 15.67
C LYS A 219 17.96 17.50 15.05
N ASN A 220 17.82 16.19 15.28
CA ASN A 220 18.75 15.22 14.69
C ASN A 220 18.57 15.11 13.17
N ILE A 221 17.34 15.30 12.69
CA ILE A 221 17.04 15.36 11.25
C ILE A 221 17.79 16.54 10.64
N ASP A 222 17.66 17.71 11.26
CA ASP A 222 18.31 18.94 10.79
C ASP A 222 19.83 18.79 10.77
N ARG A 223 20.42 18.28 11.86
CA ARG A 223 21.87 18.02 11.94
C ARG A 223 22.36 17.07 10.86
N THR A 224 21.64 15.98 10.61
CA THR A 224 22.05 14.99 9.60
C THR A 224 22.02 15.60 8.20
N LEU A 225 20.97 16.37 7.88
CA LEU A 225 20.85 17.08 6.61
C LEU A 225 21.95 18.14 6.45
N MET A 226 22.26 18.89 7.51
CA MET A 226 23.37 19.86 7.48
C MET A 226 24.73 19.19 7.22
N LEU A 227 24.98 18.03 7.82
CA LEU A 227 26.21 17.26 7.56
C LEU A 227 26.29 16.74 6.12
N LEU A 228 25.16 16.57 5.43
CA LEU A 228 25.08 16.22 4.01
C LEU A 228 25.16 17.43 3.06
N GLY A 229 25.34 18.64 3.60
CA GLY A 229 25.50 19.87 2.80
C GLY A 229 24.21 20.69 2.61
N PHE A 230 23.09 20.33 3.25
CA PHE A 230 21.87 21.14 3.18
C PHE A 230 21.95 22.38 4.07
N SER A 231 21.63 23.55 3.54
CA SER A 231 21.57 24.78 4.32
C SER A 231 20.38 24.79 5.29
N GLU A 232 20.52 25.52 6.40
CA GLU A 232 19.44 25.64 7.39
C GLU A 232 18.17 26.26 6.77
N GLU A 233 18.35 27.17 5.82
CA GLU A 233 17.28 27.82 5.08
C GLU A 233 16.54 26.85 4.12
N ALA A 234 17.27 25.96 3.44
CA ALA A 234 16.63 24.92 2.61
C ALA A 234 15.79 23.96 3.48
N ILE A 235 16.32 23.58 4.66
CA ILE A 235 15.62 22.71 5.61
C ILE A 235 14.37 23.39 6.18
N SER A 236 14.44 24.69 6.50
CA SER A 236 13.28 25.44 7.01
C SER A 236 12.21 25.65 5.93
N THR A 237 12.63 25.94 4.69
CA THR A 237 11.77 26.06 3.50
C THR A 237 11.04 24.75 3.20
N ALA A 238 11.77 23.63 3.20
CA ALA A 238 11.20 22.30 3.05
C ALA A 238 10.18 21.96 4.16
N PHE A 239 10.48 22.34 5.40
CA PHE A 239 9.54 22.14 6.51
C PHE A 239 8.28 23.00 6.35
N ARG A 240 8.40 24.24 5.86
CA ARG A 240 7.27 25.11 5.53
C ARG A 240 6.41 24.51 4.42
N LEU A 241 7.00 23.93 3.38
CA LEU A 241 6.28 23.19 2.32
C LEU A 241 5.45 22.04 2.89
N VAL A 242 6.02 21.27 3.83
CA VAL A 242 5.30 20.19 4.52
C VAL A 242 4.06 20.73 5.23
N GLN A 243 4.18 21.84 5.96
CA GLN A 243 3.07 22.47 6.67
C GLN A 243 1.98 22.93 5.70
N LEU A 244 2.36 23.66 4.63
CA LEU A 244 1.40 24.15 3.63
C LEU A 244 0.66 23.01 2.92
N ARG A 245 1.33 21.89 2.62
CA ARG A 245 0.68 20.72 2.01
C ARG A 245 -0.32 20.05 2.96
N LEU A 246 -0.04 20.04 4.27
CA LEU A 246 -0.98 19.55 5.27
C LEU A 246 -2.20 20.49 5.38
N ASP A 247 -1.97 21.80 5.35
CA ASP A 247 -3.04 22.81 5.34
C ASP A 247 -3.91 22.69 4.08
N LEU A 248 -3.30 22.46 2.91
CA LEU A 248 -4.01 22.24 1.64
C LEU A 248 -4.89 21.00 1.72
N ALA A 249 -4.36 19.89 2.24
CA ALA A 249 -5.12 18.67 2.43
C ALA A 249 -6.32 18.89 3.38
N GLY A 250 -6.12 19.68 4.44
CA GLY A 250 -7.19 20.12 5.34
C GLY A 250 -8.25 20.95 4.63
N ALA A 251 -7.84 21.96 3.86
CA ALA A 251 -8.73 22.86 3.12
C ALA A 251 -9.57 22.12 2.07
N LEU A 252 -8.94 21.22 1.29
CA LEU A 252 -9.64 20.38 0.29
C LEU A 252 -10.68 19.48 0.96
N LYS A 253 -10.33 18.88 2.10
CA LYS A 253 -11.25 18.01 2.85
C LYS A 253 -12.42 18.80 3.46
N ALA A 254 -12.17 20.03 3.90
CA ALA A 254 -13.20 20.94 4.39
C ALA A 254 -14.03 21.62 3.28
N GLY A 255 -13.66 21.43 2.00
CA GLY A 255 -14.34 22.05 0.86
C GLY A 255 -14.03 23.54 0.64
N HIS A 256 -13.00 24.09 1.30
CA HIS A 256 -12.61 25.49 1.20
C HIS A 256 -11.81 25.78 -0.09
N ARG A 257 -12.52 25.96 -1.21
CA ARG A 257 -11.91 26.05 -2.56
C ARG A 257 -10.93 27.22 -2.72
N GLU A 258 -11.29 28.43 -2.29
CA GLU A 258 -10.42 29.61 -2.43
C GLU A 258 -9.12 29.48 -1.64
N ARG A 259 -9.22 29.02 -0.37
CA ARG A 259 -8.04 28.77 0.46
C ARG A 259 -7.16 27.68 -0.14
N ALA A 260 -7.75 26.62 -0.70
CA ALA A 260 -7.01 25.58 -1.38
C ALA A 260 -6.27 26.11 -2.61
N GLU A 261 -6.88 27.00 -3.38
CA GLU A 261 -6.22 27.63 -4.54
C GLU A 261 -5.04 28.53 -4.10
N GLN A 262 -5.23 29.36 -3.08
CA GLN A 262 -4.15 30.18 -2.51
C GLN A 262 -2.97 29.34 -2.03
N LEU A 263 -3.25 28.30 -1.23
CA LEU A 263 -2.22 27.38 -0.72
C LEU A 263 -1.51 26.66 -1.87
N THR A 264 -2.22 26.30 -2.94
CA THR A 264 -1.62 25.66 -4.12
C THR A 264 -0.61 26.59 -4.81
N LYS A 265 -0.92 27.88 -4.95
CA LYS A 265 0.00 28.89 -5.52
C LYS A 265 1.22 29.10 -4.62
N GLU A 266 1.01 29.22 -3.30
CA GLU A 266 2.11 29.36 -2.32
C GLU A 266 3.04 28.14 -2.37
N ILE A 267 2.49 26.92 -2.35
CA ILE A 267 3.26 25.67 -2.48
C ILE A 267 4.06 25.63 -3.79
N ALA A 268 3.46 26.02 -4.92
CA ALA A 268 4.15 26.01 -6.21
C ALA A 268 5.35 26.96 -6.21
N SER A 269 5.17 28.19 -5.71
CA SER A 269 6.24 29.20 -5.62
C SER A 269 7.39 28.75 -4.70
N LEU A 270 7.05 28.22 -3.52
CA LEU A 270 8.04 27.79 -2.53
C LEU A 270 8.75 26.49 -2.97
N SER A 271 8.06 25.62 -3.71
CA SER A 271 8.67 24.41 -4.30
C SER A 271 9.70 24.78 -5.37
N LEU A 272 9.41 25.78 -6.22
CA LEU A 272 10.35 26.28 -7.22
C LEU A 272 11.59 26.91 -6.56
N GLN A 273 11.39 27.73 -5.52
CA GLN A 273 12.50 28.31 -4.75
C GLN A 273 13.40 27.24 -4.13
N LEU A 274 12.82 26.19 -3.56
CA LEU A 274 13.58 25.08 -3.02
C LEU A 274 14.38 24.35 -4.10
N GLN A 275 13.77 24.08 -5.25
CA GLN A 275 14.40 23.37 -6.36
C GLN A 275 15.58 24.15 -6.95
N LEU A 276 15.45 25.47 -7.12
CA LEU A 276 16.55 26.33 -7.59
C LEU A 276 17.74 26.28 -6.62
N LYS A 277 17.49 26.41 -5.31
CA LYS A 277 18.53 26.34 -4.28
C LYS A 277 19.20 24.96 -4.21
N GLN A 278 18.46 23.89 -4.52
CA GLN A 278 19.04 22.55 -4.54
C GLN A 278 19.99 22.33 -5.72
N GLY A 279 19.82 23.06 -6.84
CA GLY A 279 20.71 22.97 -7.99
C GLY A 279 22.10 23.59 -7.78
N GLU A 280 22.30 24.38 -6.71
CA GLU A 280 23.51 25.19 -6.49
C GLU A 280 24.57 24.51 -5.60
N ALA A 281 24.25 23.39 -4.92
CA ALA A 281 25.15 22.73 -3.97
C ALA A 281 25.24 21.21 -4.19
N GLN A 282 26.45 20.66 -4.07
CA GLN A 282 26.68 19.21 -4.06
C GLN A 282 26.12 18.60 -2.77
N GLN A 283 25.01 17.85 -2.90
CA GLN A 283 24.32 17.23 -1.77
C GLN A 283 24.76 15.76 -1.60
N GLY A 284 24.98 15.35 -0.36
CA GLY A 284 25.30 13.96 -0.04
C GLY A 284 24.09 13.02 -0.07
N GLN A 285 24.35 11.73 -0.26
CA GLN A 285 23.35 10.65 -0.28
C GLN A 285 22.97 10.23 1.15
N LEU A 286 21.68 10.05 1.45
CA LEU A 286 21.19 9.50 2.71
C LEU A 286 20.51 8.14 2.50
N VAL A 287 20.98 7.12 3.23
CA VAL A 287 20.41 5.78 3.19
C VAL A 287 20.00 5.33 4.59
N ILE A 288 18.78 4.83 4.73
CA ILE A 288 18.23 4.42 6.03
C ILE A 288 17.86 2.94 5.98
N ALA A 289 18.50 2.09 6.79
CA ALA A 289 18.39 0.63 6.67
C ALA A 289 17.10 0.02 7.25
N SER A 290 16.46 0.69 8.21
CA SER A 290 15.32 0.11 8.93
C SER A 290 14.39 1.19 9.51
N ALA A 291 13.15 1.25 9.01
CA ALA A 291 12.08 2.09 9.55
C ALA A 291 11.03 1.25 10.30
N THR A 292 11.39 0.77 11.49
CA THR A 292 10.54 -0.10 12.32
C THR A 292 9.43 0.65 13.07
N GLY A 293 9.60 1.95 13.29
CA GLY A 293 8.64 2.80 13.98
C GLY A 293 7.79 3.64 13.05
N ARG A 294 6.59 4.03 13.53
CA ARG A 294 5.86 5.16 12.95
C ARG A 294 6.52 6.45 13.45
N PRO A 295 7.11 7.28 12.57
CA PRO A 295 7.68 8.56 12.98
C PRO A 295 6.64 9.39 13.74
N ARG A 296 7.04 10.01 14.85
CA ARG A 296 6.18 10.95 15.58
C ARG A 296 6.41 12.36 15.05
N GLY A 297 5.33 13.14 14.90
CA GLY A 297 5.39 14.50 14.37
C GLY A 297 5.59 14.55 12.85
N VAL A 298 5.67 15.75 12.28
CA VAL A 298 5.69 15.95 10.81
C VAL A 298 7.08 16.27 10.24
N LYS A 299 8.09 16.48 11.09
CA LYS A 299 9.44 16.90 10.68
C LYS A 299 10.16 15.90 9.77
N HIS A 300 9.94 14.60 9.96
CA HIS A 300 10.49 13.55 9.11
C HIS A 300 10.04 13.65 7.64
N LEU A 301 8.94 14.36 7.33
CA LEU A 301 8.49 14.58 5.96
C LEU A 301 9.38 15.56 5.19
N VAL A 302 10.33 16.23 5.87
CA VAL A 302 11.36 17.06 5.20
C VAL A 302 12.23 16.21 4.28
N PHE A 303 12.50 14.93 4.63
CA PHE A 303 13.21 14.01 3.73
C PHE A 303 12.49 13.85 2.39
N ARG A 304 11.16 13.90 2.36
CA ARG A 304 10.41 13.81 1.10
C ARG A 304 10.61 15.01 0.21
N GLU A 305 10.63 16.20 0.80
CA GLU A 305 10.76 17.44 0.03
C GLU A 305 12.20 17.70 -0.41
N LEU A 306 13.21 17.27 0.37
CA LEU A 306 14.62 17.45 0.02
C LEU A 306 15.23 16.27 -0.75
N LEU A 307 14.87 15.04 -0.38
CA LEU A 307 15.54 13.81 -0.82
C LEU A 307 14.61 12.84 -1.56
N GLY A 308 13.32 13.18 -1.76
CA GLY A 308 12.38 12.37 -2.54
C GLY A 308 11.74 11.16 -1.85
N PHE A 309 12.11 10.83 -0.60
CA PHE A 309 11.59 9.66 0.12
C PHE A 309 10.94 10.00 1.47
N GLU A 310 9.89 9.25 1.86
CA GLU A 310 9.34 9.32 3.21
C GLU A 310 9.95 8.22 4.09
N VAL A 311 10.32 8.58 5.31
CA VAL A 311 10.70 7.60 6.32
C VAL A 311 9.44 6.98 6.92
N GLY A 312 9.32 5.66 6.84
CA GLY A 312 8.26 4.90 7.50
C GLY A 312 7.40 4.11 6.53
N GLY A 313 6.89 2.98 7.01
CA GLY A 313 6.15 2.00 6.19
C GLY A 313 6.48 0.54 6.51
N GLY A 314 7.32 0.26 7.50
CA GLY A 314 7.55 -1.10 7.96
C GLY A 314 6.55 -1.50 9.04
N THR A 315 5.52 -2.27 8.71
CA THR A 315 5.08 -3.35 9.61
C THR A 315 4.57 -4.50 8.78
N ASP A 316 5.48 -5.35 8.31
CA ASP A 316 5.23 -6.76 8.51
C ASP A 316 6.51 -7.45 8.98
N TYR A 317 6.42 -8.02 10.18
CA TYR A 317 7.43 -8.95 10.64
C TYR A 317 7.12 -10.21 9.85
N LEU A 318 7.99 -10.57 8.91
CA LEU A 318 8.05 -11.92 8.35
C LEU A 318 7.81 -12.89 9.51
N ARG A 319 6.70 -13.63 9.50
CA ARG A 319 6.26 -14.49 10.61
C ARG A 319 5.78 -15.81 10.05
N ASN A 320 6.51 -16.86 10.36
CA ASN A 320 6.07 -18.24 10.25
C ASN A 320 5.64 -18.72 11.64
N VAL A 321 4.55 -18.15 12.15
CA VAL A 321 4.07 -18.38 13.52
C VAL A 321 2.70 -19.03 13.50
N ILE A 322 2.51 -20.10 14.27
CA ILE A 322 1.20 -20.65 14.58
C ILE A 322 0.57 -19.76 15.65
N ASP A 323 -0.45 -19.00 15.27
CA ASP A 323 -1.19 -18.13 16.18
C ASP A 323 -2.35 -18.90 16.78
N SER A 324 -2.34 -19.06 18.10
CA SER A 324 -3.33 -19.85 18.84
C SER A 324 -3.83 -19.14 20.09
N TYR A 325 -4.97 -19.60 20.59
CA TYR A 325 -5.57 -19.08 21.81
C TYR A 325 -6.14 -20.20 22.69
N LEU A 326 -6.15 -19.94 23.99
CA LEU A 326 -6.75 -20.78 25.01
C LEU A 326 -7.64 -19.88 25.89
N ILE A 327 -8.94 -20.19 25.93
CA ILE A 327 -9.86 -19.56 26.87
C ILE A 327 -9.77 -20.33 28.19
N SER A 328 -9.39 -19.64 29.26
CA SER A 328 -9.17 -20.25 30.58
C SER A 328 -9.58 -19.31 31.71
N ASP A 329 -10.30 -19.85 32.69
CA ASP A 329 -10.69 -19.11 33.91
C ASP A 329 -9.48 -18.84 34.82
N ASP A 330 -8.49 -19.75 34.82
CA ASP A 330 -7.19 -19.58 35.49
C ASP A 330 -6.05 -19.50 34.46
N ALA A 331 -5.89 -18.30 33.90
CA ALA A 331 -4.85 -18.01 32.93
C ALA A 331 -3.43 -18.16 33.50
N MET A 332 -3.24 -18.00 34.82
CA MET A 332 -1.93 -18.15 35.48
C MET A 332 -1.52 -19.61 35.56
N ALA A 333 -2.40 -20.49 36.02
CA ALA A 333 -2.15 -21.93 36.06
C ALA A 333 -1.88 -22.49 34.65
N SER A 334 -2.66 -22.04 33.66
CA SER A 334 -2.48 -22.46 32.26
C SER A 334 -1.12 -22.02 31.69
N ILE A 335 -0.63 -20.83 32.03
CA ILE A 335 0.72 -20.40 31.60
C ILE A 335 1.81 -21.28 32.19
N ILE A 336 1.68 -21.65 33.47
CA ILE A 336 2.66 -22.50 34.15
C ILE A 336 2.69 -23.88 33.49
N GLU A 337 1.53 -24.50 33.27
CA GLU A 337 1.42 -25.80 32.61
C GLU A 337 2.03 -25.78 31.20
N LEU A 338 1.71 -24.77 30.40
CA LEU A 338 2.25 -24.64 29.04
C LEU A 338 3.76 -24.39 29.04
N ALA A 339 4.28 -23.58 29.97
CA ALA A 339 5.71 -23.35 30.09
C ALA A 339 6.47 -24.63 30.51
N GLN A 340 5.89 -25.45 31.38
CA GLN A 340 6.47 -26.75 31.77
C GLN A 340 6.50 -27.73 30.59
N ARG A 341 5.43 -27.77 29.78
CA ARG A 341 5.34 -28.66 28.62
C ARG A 341 6.27 -28.27 27.48
N LEU A 342 6.29 -26.98 27.11
CA LEU A 342 7.06 -26.48 25.95
C LEU A 342 8.57 -26.35 26.21
N GLY A 343 9.00 -26.37 27.48
CA GLY A 343 10.41 -26.42 27.86
C GLY A 343 11.19 -25.10 27.69
N ARG A 344 12.41 -25.18 27.15
CA ARG A 344 13.31 -24.01 27.04
C ARG A 344 13.00 -23.15 25.80
N GLY A 345 13.28 -21.85 25.90
CA GLY A 345 13.22 -20.91 24.78
C GLY A 345 11.91 -20.13 24.71
N GLY A 346 11.21 -20.00 25.83
CA GLY A 346 9.93 -19.31 25.94
C GLY A 346 10.06 -17.82 26.24
N LEU A 347 9.27 -17.01 25.55
CA LEU A 347 9.02 -15.61 25.92
C LEU A 347 7.61 -15.48 26.50
N ILE A 348 7.50 -14.99 27.73
CA ILE A 348 6.21 -14.82 28.39
C ILE A 348 5.92 -13.32 28.48
N PHE A 349 4.78 -12.93 27.92
CA PHE A 349 4.35 -11.54 27.81
C PHE A 349 3.10 -11.29 28.64
N VAL A 350 3.22 -10.41 29.62
CA VAL A 350 2.08 -9.95 30.42
C VAL A 350 1.38 -8.80 29.69
N SER A 351 0.07 -8.90 29.49
CA SER A 351 -0.71 -7.82 28.89
C SER A 351 -0.54 -6.51 29.67
N GLN A 352 -0.48 -5.39 28.95
CA GLN A 352 -0.39 -4.06 29.56
C GLN A 352 -1.57 -3.77 30.50
N ALA A 353 -2.71 -4.42 30.28
CA ALA A 353 -3.90 -4.30 31.12
C ALA A 353 -3.68 -4.77 32.57
N TYR A 354 -2.74 -5.69 32.81
CA TYR A 354 -2.42 -6.22 34.14
C TYR A 354 -1.32 -5.42 34.87
N GLY A 355 -0.67 -4.47 34.19
CA GLY A 355 0.38 -3.64 34.77
C GLY A 355 1.76 -4.30 34.87
N LYS A 356 2.80 -3.50 35.14
CA LYS A 356 4.20 -3.95 35.13
C LYS A 356 4.55 -4.84 36.32
N SER A 357 3.90 -4.68 37.47
CA SER A 357 4.16 -5.45 38.69
C SER A 357 3.92 -6.94 38.49
N MET A 358 2.92 -7.30 37.68
CA MET A 358 2.55 -8.69 37.39
C MET A 358 3.66 -9.49 36.70
N VAL A 359 4.61 -8.85 36.02
CA VAL A 359 5.77 -9.55 35.43
C VAL A 359 6.63 -10.24 36.49
N LYS A 360 6.82 -9.61 37.66
CA LYS A 360 7.56 -10.23 38.76
C LYS A 360 6.79 -11.40 39.37
N VAL A 361 5.49 -11.21 39.58
CA VAL A 361 4.58 -12.24 40.12
C VAL A 361 4.59 -13.48 39.23
N VAL A 362 4.51 -13.32 37.90
CA VAL A 362 4.57 -14.41 36.93
C VAL A 362 5.92 -15.12 36.98
N ALA A 363 7.03 -14.37 37.00
CA ALA A 363 8.37 -14.97 37.09
C ALA A 363 8.57 -15.77 38.41
N GLU A 364 8.09 -15.26 39.54
CA GLU A 364 8.16 -15.95 40.82
C GLU A 364 7.28 -17.22 40.84
N ALA A 365 6.08 -17.15 40.29
CA ALA A 365 5.18 -18.31 40.20
C ALA A 365 5.77 -19.43 39.32
N LEU A 366 6.39 -19.09 38.19
CA LEU A 366 7.08 -20.05 37.32
C LEU A 366 8.27 -20.70 38.02
N ASN A 367 9.09 -19.91 38.72
CA ASN A 367 10.22 -20.45 39.48
C ASN A 367 9.78 -21.40 40.60
N LYS A 368 8.68 -21.08 41.33
CA LYS A 368 8.09 -21.97 42.34
C LYS A 368 7.58 -23.29 41.74
N ALA A 369 7.10 -23.25 40.49
CA ALA A 369 6.64 -24.41 39.75
C ALA A 369 7.77 -25.17 39.01
N GLY A 370 9.04 -24.84 39.27
CA GLY A 370 10.20 -25.53 38.69
C GLY A 370 10.61 -25.07 37.29
N VAL A 371 10.04 -24.00 36.74
CA VAL A 371 10.45 -23.40 35.45
C VAL A 371 11.42 -22.25 35.71
N ARG A 372 12.66 -22.32 35.22
CA ARG A 372 13.67 -21.28 35.49
C ARG A 372 13.33 -20.00 34.72
N ALA A 373 12.72 -19.04 35.41
CA ALA A 373 12.20 -17.82 34.80
C ALA A 373 13.01 -16.57 35.22
N VAL A 374 13.32 -15.70 34.26
CA VAL A 374 13.97 -14.39 34.50
C VAL A 374 13.09 -13.24 34.06
N HIS A 375 12.95 -12.19 34.89
CA HIS A 375 12.20 -10.98 34.52
C HIS A 375 13.08 -9.96 33.78
N ALA A 376 12.52 -9.27 32.79
CA ALA A 376 13.26 -8.30 31.96
C ALA A 376 12.92 -6.82 32.24
N ILE A 377 12.45 -6.49 33.45
CA ILE A 377 12.08 -5.11 33.80
C ILE A 377 13.30 -4.20 34.01
N SER A 378 14.25 -4.61 34.88
CA SER A 378 15.34 -3.77 35.36
C SER A 378 16.64 -3.94 34.58
N ASN A 379 16.96 -5.17 34.15
CA ASN A 379 18.16 -5.46 33.38
C ASN A 379 17.86 -6.44 32.24
N PRO A 380 17.39 -5.92 31.08
CA PRO A 380 17.05 -6.75 29.93
C PRO A 380 18.25 -7.50 29.36
N ARG A 381 19.45 -6.89 29.36
CA ARG A 381 20.68 -7.51 28.87
C ARG A 381 20.98 -8.81 29.62
N ARG A 382 20.91 -8.77 30.96
CA ARG A 382 21.13 -9.95 31.80
C ARG A 382 20.07 -11.04 31.59
N ALA A 383 18.82 -10.66 31.33
CA ALA A 383 17.76 -11.62 31.03
C ALA A 383 18.02 -12.36 29.70
N VAL A 384 18.53 -11.65 28.68
CA VAL A 384 18.91 -12.23 27.39
C VAL A 384 20.15 -13.12 27.53
N GLU A 385 21.19 -12.67 28.25
CA GLU A 385 22.41 -13.45 28.51
C GLU A 385 22.07 -14.79 29.20
N LYS A 386 21.17 -14.79 30.18
CA LYS A 386 20.70 -16.01 30.87
C LYS A 386 19.91 -16.97 29.99
N LEU A 387 19.15 -16.45 29.02
CA LEU A 387 18.48 -17.29 28.03
C LEU A 387 19.48 -17.97 27.09
N ILE A 388 20.53 -17.25 26.68
CA ILE A 388 21.60 -17.76 25.81
C ILE A 388 22.41 -18.83 26.56
N SER A 389 22.89 -18.52 27.77
CA SER A 389 23.69 -19.45 28.58
C SER A 389 22.91 -20.69 29.04
N GLY A 390 21.57 -20.61 29.05
CA GLY A 390 20.70 -21.69 29.51
C GLY A 390 20.51 -21.73 31.03
N GLU A 391 20.90 -20.66 31.73
CA GLU A 391 20.56 -20.42 33.13
C GLU A 391 19.06 -20.16 33.35
N ALA A 392 18.35 -19.67 32.32
CA ALA A 392 16.91 -19.48 32.32
C ALA A 392 16.26 -20.22 31.13
N ASP A 393 15.11 -20.84 31.39
CA ASP A 393 14.27 -21.50 30.38
C ASP A 393 13.35 -20.50 29.68
N VAL A 394 12.84 -19.52 30.44
CA VAL A 394 11.89 -18.50 29.95
C VAL A 394 12.25 -17.10 30.44
N ALA A 395 11.94 -16.10 29.61
CA ALA A 395 12.01 -14.69 30.01
C ALA A 395 10.63 -14.05 30.06
N VAL A 396 10.36 -13.31 31.13
CA VAL A 396 9.06 -12.66 31.38
C VAL A 396 9.19 -11.15 31.21
N GLY A 397 8.28 -10.57 30.43
CA GLY A 397 8.23 -9.13 30.15
C GLY A 397 6.82 -8.63 29.90
N VAL A 398 6.69 -7.34 29.62
CA VAL A 398 5.40 -6.71 29.29
C VAL A 398 5.19 -6.75 27.78
N ALA A 399 3.97 -7.10 27.35
CA ALA A 399 3.50 -7.04 25.97
C ALA A 399 3.33 -5.59 25.49
N SER A 400 4.43 -4.83 25.40
CA SER A 400 4.41 -3.43 24.99
C SER A 400 5.44 -3.14 23.92
N ARG A 401 5.07 -2.26 22.99
CA ARG A 401 5.94 -1.81 21.90
C ARG A 401 7.34 -1.37 22.34
N TYR A 402 7.52 -0.82 23.54
CA TYR A 402 8.83 -0.41 24.07
C TYR A 402 9.42 -1.40 25.07
N GLY A 403 8.76 -2.53 25.30
CA GLY A 403 9.24 -3.58 26.17
C GLY A 403 10.56 -4.15 25.64
N ALA A 404 11.51 -4.38 26.54
CA ALA A 404 12.85 -4.81 26.17
C ALA A 404 12.93 -6.28 25.71
N LEU A 405 11.88 -7.09 25.91
CA LEU A 405 11.76 -8.40 25.26
C LEU A 405 11.05 -8.32 23.90
N VAL A 406 10.23 -7.28 23.71
CA VAL A 406 9.50 -7.02 22.45
C VAL A 406 10.43 -6.36 21.42
N ARG A 407 11.42 -5.58 21.88
CA ARG A 407 12.48 -4.95 21.09
C ARG A 407 13.86 -5.45 21.49
N GLY A 408 14.77 -5.59 20.53
CA GLY A 408 16.20 -5.74 20.83
C GLY A 408 16.66 -7.16 21.17
N ILE A 409 15.85 -8.17 20.86
CA ILE A 409 16.26 -9.58 20.91
C ILE A 409 16.14 -10.19 19.52
N ASP A 410 17.22 -10.79 19.07
CA ASP A 410 17.33 -11.52 17.80
C ASP A 410 18.14 -12.79 18.07
N LEU A 411 17.46 -13.83 18.57
CA LEU A 411 18.04 -15.13 18.94
C LEU A 411 17.22 -16.26 18.30
N PRO A 412 17.23 -16.38 16.96
CA PRO A 412 16.47 -17.41 16.23
C PRO A 412 16.76 -18.84 16.73
N GLU A 413 17.98 -19.10 17.17
CA GLU A 413 18.48 -20.39 17.62
C GLU A 413 17.92 -20.81 18.99
N VAL A 414 17.55 -19.85 19.84
CA VAL A 414 17.08 -20.11 21.22
C VAL A 414 15.56 -19.95 21.34
N ILE A 415 14.97 -18.89 20.78
CA ILE A 415 13.57 -18.54 21.04
C ILE A 415 12.65 -19.40 20.18
N ARG A 416 11.72 -20.13 20.81
CA ARG A 416 10.81 -21.09 20.17
C ARG A 416 9.35 -20.66 20.20
N TYR A 417 8.88 -20.12 21.31
CA TYR A 417 7.46 -19.82 21.51
C TYR A 417 7.23 -18.57 22.36
N ALA A 418 6.04 -18.00 22.22
CA ALA A 418 5.57 -16.84 22.96
C ALA A 418 4.23 -17.16 23.64
N LEU A 419 4.17 -16.99 24.96
CA LEU A 419 2.94 -17.13 25.75
C LEU A 419 2.49 -15.75 26.20
N PHE A 420 1.20 -15.44 26.04
CA PHE A 420 0.63 -14.17 26.47
C PHE A 420 -0.34 -14.39 27.63
N LEU A 421 -0.04 -13.75 28.77
CA LEU A 421 -1.00 -13.61 29.87
C LEU A 421 -1.95 -12.46 29.53
N GLY A 422 -3.11 -12.85 29.01
CA GLY A 422 -4.11 -11.99 28.41
C GLY A 422 -3.71 -11.45 27.04
N VAL A 423 -4.73 -11.10 26.25
CA VAL A 423 -4.57 -10.38 24.98
C VAL A 423 -3.84 -9.07 25.24
N PRO A 424 -2.76 -8.75 24.50
CA PRO A 424 -2.12 -7.44 24.57
C PRO A 424 -3.14 -6.34 24.28
N ALA A 425 -3.53 -5.59 25.31
CA ALA A 425 -4.59 -4.60 25.21
C ALA A 425 -4.29 -3.37 26.07
N ILE A 426 -4.76 -2.22 25.60
CA ILE A 426 -4.81 -1.00 26.38
C ILE A 426 -6.13 -1.00 27.14
N LYS A 427 -6.05 -0.92 28.48
CA LYS A 427 -7.18 -0.79 29.39
C LYS A 427 -7.38 0.68 29.75
N LEU A 428 -8.59 1.21 29.57
CA LEU A 428 -8.98 2.58 29.90
C LEU A 428 -10.32 2.57 30.62
N ASP A 429 -10.50 3.48 31.56
CA ASP A 429 -11.82 3.81 32.09
C ASP A 429 -12.77 4.23 30.93
N LEU A 430 -14.02 3.75 30.94
CA LEU A 430 -14.94 3.93 29.82
C LEU A 430 -15.25 5.41 29.56
N ARG A 431 -15.51 6.20 30.61
CA ARG A 431 -15.82 7.64 30.51
C ARG A 431 -14.66 8.35 29.84
N THR A 432 -13.44 8.10 30.31
CA THR A 432 -12.20 8.62 29.72
C THR A 432 -12.00 8.16 28.27
N ALA A 433 -12.34 6.91 27.96
CA ALA A 433 -12.13 6.35 26.63
C ALA A 433 -13.07 6.95 25.57
N LEU A 434 -14.32 7.25 25.93
CA LEU A 434 -15.34 7.80 25.03
C LEU A 434 -15.17 9.29 24.74
N LEU A 435 -14.32 10.00 25.47
CA LEU A 435 -13.88 11.35 25.11
C LEU A 435 -13.17 11.41 23.74
N SER A 436 -12.76 10.27 23.18
CA SER A 436 -12.29 10.20 21.80
C SER A 436 -13.47 10.21 20.81
N PRO A 437 -13.61 11.25 19.96
CA PRO A 437 -14.75 11.35 19.02
C PRO A 437 -14.92 10.13 18.10
N ARG A 438 -13.81 9.50 17.70
CA ARG A 438 -13.83 8.30 16.85
C ARG A 438 -14.33 7.05 17.58
N ARG A 439 -14.00 6.90 18.87
CA ARG A 439 -14.51 5.79 19.69
C ARG A 439 -15.99 6.01 20.02
N LEU A 440 -16.34 7.26 20.34
CA LEU A 440 -17.72 7.67 20.58
C LEU A 440 -18.60 7.41 19.36
N LEU A 441 -18.17 7.77 18.15
CA LEU A 441 -18.94 7.52 16.94
C LEU A 441 -19.27 6.02 16.76
N ARG A 442 -18.33 5.12 17.05
CA ARG A 442 -18.57 3.67 17.00
C ARG A 442 -19.54 3.21 18.08
N ALA A 443 -19.40 3.75 19.29
CA ALA A 443 -20.31 3.45 20.38
C ALA A 443 -21.73 3.98 20.11
N LEU A 444 -21.86 5.14 19.46
CA LEU A 444 -23.13 5.72 19.03
C LEU A 444 -23.81 4.91 17.93
N MET A 445 -23.06 4.30 17.00
CA MET A 445 -23.63 3.37 16.01
C MET A 445 -24.28 2.17 16.70
N PHE A 446 -23.58 1.58 17.68
CA PHE A 446 -24.13 0.50 18.50
C PHE A 446 -25.32 0.98 19.34
N ALA A 447 -25.23 2.17 19.93
CA ALA A 447 -26.31 2.76 20.71
C ALA A 447 -27.55 3.02 19.84
N GLU A 448 -27.42 3.51 18.61
CA GLU A 448 -28.52 3.74 17.66
C GLU A 448 -29.25 2.46 17.26
N GLU A 449 -28.56 1.32 17.22
CA GLU A 449 -29.17 0.00 17.00
C GLU A 449 -30.04 -0.43 18.19
N LYS A 450 -29.75 0.06 19.41
CA LYS A 450 -30.50 -0.24 20.63
C LYS A 450 -31.59 0.79 20.95
N ASP A 451 -31.29 2.06 20.70
CA ASP A 451 -32.17 3.20 20.92
C ASP A 451 -31.96 4.25 19.82
N LYS A 452 -33.00 4.49 19.03
CA LYS A 452 -32.98 5.45 17.92
C LYS A 452 -32.75 6.90 18.34
N SER A 453 -32.91 7.24 19.62
CA SER A 453 -32.63 8.57 20.16
C SER A 453 -31.17 9.03 19.91
N PHE A 454 -30.23 8.08 19.83
CA PHE A 454 -28.82 8.36 19.54
C PHE A 454 -28.53 8.76 18.08
N SER A 455 -29.51 8.67 17.17
CA SER A 455 -29.32 8.98 15.74
C SER A 455 -28.89 10.43 15.51
N ASP A 456 -29.44 11.39 16.26
CA ASP A 456 -29.08 12.81 16.14
C ASP A 456 -27.63 13.06 16.58
N TYR A 457 -27.24 12.55 17.76
CA TYR A 457 -25.87 12.61 18.26
C TYR A 457 -24.87 12.02 17.25
N ARG A 458 -25.21 10.86 16.66
CA ARG A 458 -24.36 10.22 15.64
C ARG A 458 -24.21 11.11 14.40
N LYS A 459 -25.32 11.58 13.83
CA LYS A 459 -25.31 12.40 12.60
C LYS A 459 -24.56 13.72 12.80
N ARG A 460 -24.78 14.40 13.93
CA ARG A 460 -24.09 15.65 14.27
C ARG A 460 -22.59 15.43 14.50
N LEU A 461 -22.22 14.39 15.24
CA LEU A 461 -20.81 14.04 15.45
C LEU A 461 -20.13 13.68 14.13
N GLU A 462 -20.81 12.93 13.26
CA GLU A 462 -20.31 12.58 11.94
C GLU A 462 -20.10 13.83 11.06
N ALA A 463 -21.05 14.77 11.05
CA ALA A 463 -20.94 16.03 10.32
C ALA A 463 -19.77 16.91 10.84
N LEU A 464 -19.60 17.01 12.16
CA LEU A 464 -18.47 17.72 12.76
C LEU A 464 -17.13 17.05 12.46
N LEU A 465 -17.07 15.71 12.47
CA LEU A 465 -15.85 14.98 12.12
C LEU A 465 -15.51 15.04 10.63
N ARG A 466 -16.50 15.24 9.76
CA ARG A 466 -16.28 15.52 8.32
C ARG A 466 -15.68 16.92 8.11
N SER A 467 -16.15 17.91 8.88
CA SER A 467 -15.70 19.31 8.76
C SER A 467 -14.37 19.61 9.48
N TYR A 468 -13.92 18.76 10.41
CA TYR A 468 -12.67 18.93 11.15
C TYR A 468 -11.54 17.95 10.76
N THR A 469 -10.33 18.47 10.60
CA THR A 469 -9.06 17.73 10.76
C THR A 469 -8.42 18.05 12.11
N VAL A 470 -9.19 18.01 13.21
CA VAL A 470 -8.61 18.28 14.53
C VAL A 470 -7.71 17.12 14.91
N ASP A 471 -6.44 17.43 15.19
CA ASP A 471 -5.54 16.45 15.82
C ASP A 471 -6.22 15.94 17.09
N SER A 472 -6.39 14.62 17.19
CA SER A 472 -6.94 13.94 18.37
C SER A 472 -6.32 14.41 19.70
N ARG A 473 -5.07 14.92 19.67
CA ARG A 473 -4.37 15.50 20.82
C ARG A 473 -4.86 16.89 21.19
N ILE A 474 -5.12 17.75 20.20
CA ILE A 474 -5.73 19.07 20.42
C ILE A 474 -7.14 18.87 20.98
N MET A 475 -7.92 17.94 20.40
CA MET A 475 -9.23 17.60 20.93
C MET A 475 -9.14 17.06 22.36
N ALA A 476 -8.20 16.15 22.64
CA ALA A 476 -7.99 15.64 23.98
C ALA A 476 -7.58 16.74 24.97
N ALA A 477 -6.75 17.70 24.57
CA ALA A 477 -6.34 18.83 25.39
C ALA A 477 -7.53 19.76 25.68
N VAL A 478 -8.36 20.06 24.69
CA VAL A 478 -9.58 20.87 24.83
C VAL A 478 -10.61 20.21 25.77
N ILE A 479 -10.82 18.90 25.61
CA ILE A 479 -11.74 18.15 26.47
C ILE A 479 -11.21 18.11 27.92
N ARG A 480 -9.91 17.93 28.11
CA ARG A 480 -9.25 17.93 29.44
C ARG A 480 -9.08 19.33 30.05
N GLY A 481 -9.57 20.39 29.40
CA GLY A 481 -9.44 21.76 29.89
C GLY A 481 -8.01 22.33 29.84
N GLN A 482 -7.10 21.68 29.11
CA GLN A 482 -5.73 22.14 28.91
C GLN A 482 -5.61 23.21 27.82
N LEU A 483 -6.68 23.45 27.07
CA LEU A 483 -6.74 24.39 25.95
C LEU A 483 -8.16 24.96 25.87
N GLU A 484 -8.30 26.28 25.73
CA GLU A 484 -9.61 26.91 25.57
C GLU A 484 -10.25 26.51 24.23
N ALA A 485 -11.52 26.09 24.28
CA ALA A 485 -12.32 25.85 23.09
C ALA A 485 -12.99 27.16 22.65
N ARG A 486 -13.02 27.48 21.36
CA ARG A 486 -13.81 28.60 20.82
C ARG A 486 -14.59 28.16 19.58
N GLY A 487 -15.81 28.68 19.41
CA GLY A 487 -16.66 28.43 18.25
C GLY A 487 -17.04 26.94 18.09
N ARG A 488 -16.91 26.38 16.88
CA ARG A 488 -17.28 24.98 16.60
C ARG A 488 -16.50 23.93 17.42
N LEU A 489 -15.31 24.27 17.96
CA LEU A 489 -14.54 23.37 18.84
C LEU A 489 -15.21 23.21 20.19
N GLU A 490 -15.86 24.27 20.66
CA GLU A 490 -16.68 24.27 21.87
C GLU A 490 -17.96 23.48 21.65
N GLU A 491 -18.61 23.66 20.49
CA GLU A 491 -19.77 22.85 20.07
C GLU A 491 -19.43 21.35 20.04
N LEU A 492 -18.28 20.99 19.45
CA LEU A 492 -17.81 19.60 19.42
C LEU A 492 -17.51 19.07 20.83
N LYS A 493 -16.88 19.89 21.70
CA LYS A 493 -16.62 19.50 23.10
C LYS A 493 -17.91 19.20 23.83
N LYS A 494 -18.91 20.09 23.73
CA LYS A 494 -20.22 19.93 24.35
C LYS A 494 -20.93 18.67 23.85
N LEU A 495 -20.98 18.47 22.53
CA LEU A 495 -21.59 17.29 21.93
C LEU A 495 -20.92 16.00 22.38
N VAL A 496 -19.59 15.96 22.44
CA VAL A 496 -18.83 14.77 22.86
C VAL A 496 -19.13 14.43 24.31
N LEU A 497 -19.16 15.43 25.21
CA LEU A 497 -19.46 15.21 26.63
C LEU A 497 -20.88 14.66 26.81
N GLU A 498 -21.89 15.33 26.24
CA GLU A 498 -23.30 14.92 26.33
C GLU A 498 -23.52 13.51 25.76
N ALA A 499 -23.05 13.26 24.53
CA ALA A 499 -23.22 11.98 23.88
C ALA A 499 -22.44 10.86 24.58
N SER A 500 -21.25 11.16 25.13
CA SER A 500 -20.48 10.17 25.89
C SER A 500 -21.21 9.75 27.16
N GLU A 501 -21.81 10.69 27.88
CA GLU A 501 -22.55 10.42 29.10
C GLU A 501 -23.79 9.56 28.81
N GLY A 502 -24.55 9.89 27.76
CA GLY A 502 -25.69 9.09 27.32
C GLY A 502 -25.30 7.66 26.96
N VAL A 503 -24.18 7.47 26.25
CA VAL A 503 -23.67 6.14 25.89
C VAL A 503 -23.18 5.37 27.13
N VAL A 504 -22.52 6.03 28.09
CA VAL A 504 -22.09 5.39 29.34
C VAL A 504 -23.30 4.89 30.12
N ASN A 505 -24.34 5.71 30.28
CA ASN A 505 -25.56 5.33 30.99
C ASN A 505 -26.26 4.13 30.34
N LEU A 506 -26.34 4.11 29.00
CA LEU A 506 -26.86 2.95 28.26
C LEU A 506 -26.04 1.68 28.57
N LEU A 507 -24.71 1.78 28.54
CA LEU A 507 -23.82 0.63 28.76
C LEU A 507 -23.81 0.17 30.22
N GLU A 508 -23.92 1.07 31.19
CA GLU A 508 -24.08 0.75 32.61
C GLU A 508 -25.40 0.00 32.85
N GLY A 509 -26.47 0.38 32.15
CA GLY A 509 -27.75 -0.33 32.19
C GLY A 509 -27.70 -1.75 31.59
N LEU A 510 -26.88 -1.96 30.55
CA LEU A 510 -26.71 -3.26 29.89
C LEU A 510 -25.73 -4.20 30.61
N LEU A 511 -24.72 -3.66 31.31
CA LEU A 511 -23.67 -4.41 32.00
C LEU A 511 -23.88 -4.36 33.52
N GLN A 512 -24.80 -5.18 34.03
CA GLN A 512 -25.21 -5.14 35.43
C GLN A 512 -24.36 -6.01 36.36
N SER A 513 -23.75 -7.09 35.85
CA SER A 513 -23.00 -8.04 36.66
C SER A 513 -21.49 -7.93 36.42
N GLU A 514 -20.71 -8.21 37.48
CA GLU A 514 -19.25 -8.23 37.42
C GLU A 514 -18.76 -9.25 36.37
N GLY A 515 -17.82 -8.85 35.53
CA GLY A 515 -17.26 -9.70 34.49
C GLY A 515 -18.04 -9.75 33.17
N GLN A 516 -19.27 -9.23 33.11
CA GLN A 516 -20.02 -9.12 31.85
C GLN A 516 -19.29 -8.26 30.82
N THR A 517 -19.42 -8.64 29.55
CA THR A 517 -18.76 -7.98 28.42
C THR A 517 -19.74 -7.60 27.32
N ILE A 518 -19.47 -6.48 26.65
CA ILE A 518 -20.11 -6.08 25.39
C ILE A 518 -19.01 -5.74 24.40
N ARG A 519 -19.11 -6.30 23.19
CA ARG A 519 -18.20 -5.98 22.08
C ARG A 519 -18.85 -5.00 21.12
N ILE A 520 -18.15 -3.88 20.87
CA ILE A 520 -18.51 -2.87 19.88
C ILE A 520 -17.42 -2.81 18.82
N GLY A 521 -17.60 -3.57 17.73
CA GLY A 521 -16.58 -3.79 16.72
C GLY A 521 -15.30 -4.39 17.33
N THR A 522 -14.23 -3.60 17.36
CA THR A 522 -12.92 -4.00 17.95
C THR A 522 -12.67 -3.47 19.36
N MET A 523 -13.71 -2.93 20.02
CA MET A 523 -13.65 -2.51 21.42
C MET A 523 -14.41 -3.53 22.24
N VAL A 524 -13.86 -3.89 23.41
CA VAL A 524 -14.52 -4.75 24.38
C VAL A 524 -14.72 -3.94 25.64
N ILE A 525 -15.96 -3.80 26.08
CA ILE A 525 -16.33 -3.10 27.30
C ILE A 525 -16.66 -4.17 28.34
N ARG A 526 -16.08 -4.06 29.53
CA ARG A 526 -16.25 -5.03 30.61
C ARG A 526 -16.51 -4.33 31.92
N ARG A 527 -17.42 -4.87 32.73
CA ARG A 527 -17.58 -4.45 34.12
C ARG A 527 -16.54 -5.12 35.00
N GLU A 528 -15.73 -4.31 35.68
CA GLU A 528 -14.69 -4.78 36.58
C GLU A 528 -14.49 -3.82 37.76
N SER A 529 -14.45 -4.36 38.97
CA SER A 529 -14.36 -3.62 40.23
C SER A 529 -15.43 -2.53 40.36
N GLY A 530 -16.67 -2.86 39.96
CA GLY A 530 -17.81 -1.94 40.04
C GLY A 530 -17.82 -0.82 38.99
N SER A 531 -16.83 -0.74 38.09
CA SER A 531 -16.73 0.28 37.03
C SER A 531 -16.69 -0.35 35.63
N LEU A 532 -17.02 0.42 34.60
CA LEU A 532 -16.89 -0.03 33.21
C LEU A 532 -15.51 0.32 32.62
N TRP A 533 -14.86 -0.68 32.06
CA TRP A 533 -13.55 -0.55 31.44
C TRP A 533 -13.62 -0.88 29.95
N LEU A 534 -12.96 -0.06 29.13
CA LEU A 534 -12.76 -0.31 27.71
C LEU A 534 -11.39 -0.94 27.48
N TYR A 535 -11.41 -2.11 26.86
CA TYR A 535 -10.26 -2.83 26.36
C TYR A 535 -10.14 -2.60 24.84
N SER A 536 -8.96 -2.17 24.41
CA SER A 536 -8.62 -2.05 22.98
C SER A 536 -7.36 -2.85 22.67
N PRO A 537 -7.44 -3.91 21.84
CA PRO A 537 -6.29 -4.72 21.46
C PRO A 537 -5.14 -3.89 20.85
N ASP A 538 -3.90 -4.15 21.28
CA ASP A 538 -2.66 -3.53 20.82
C ASP A 538 -1.93 -4.47 19.84
N VAL A 539 -2.49 -4.57 18.64
CA VAL A 539 -1.96 -5.41 17.54
C VAL A 539 -0.45 -5.28 17.32
N PRO A 540 0.16 -4.07 17.26
CA PRO A 540 1.59 -3.96 17.03
C PRO A 540 2.44 -4.65 18.10
N SER A 541 2.02 -4.61 19.36
CA SER A 541 2.74 -5.27 20.45
C SER A 541 2.62 -6.79 20.35
N TYR A 542 1.46 -7.31 19.95
CA TYR A 542 1.29 -8.73 19.69
C TYR A 542 2.20 -9.20 18.55
N ILE A 543 2.09 -8.61 17.34
CA ILE A 543 2.89 -9.01 16.17
C ILE A 543 4.39 -8.92 16.45
N GLN A 544 4.85 -7.86 17.14
CA GLN A 544 6.26 -7.71 17.48
C GLN A 544 6.76 -8.77 18.45
N ALA A 545 5.95 -9.12 19.45
CA ALA A 545 6.28 -10.08 20.48
C ALA A 545 6.28 -11.51 19.93
N SER A 546 5.20 -11.91 19.25
CA SER A 546 5.10 -13.21 18.60
C SER A 546 6.07 -13.32 17.42
N GLY A 547 6.39 -12.24 16.72
CA GLY A 547 7.43 -12.21 15.69
C GLY A 547 8.87 -12.36 16.20
N ARG A 548 9.10 -12.48 17.51
CA ARG A 548 10.41 -12.90 18.06
C ARG A 548 10.63 -14.40 17.96
N THR A 549 9.57 -15.18 17.81
CA THR A 549 9.65 -16.65 17.73
C THR A 549 9.91 -17.15 16.31
N SER A 550 9.88 -16.26 15.32
CA SER A 550 10.11 -16.58 13.91
C SER A 550 11.02 -15.54 13.26
N ARG A 551 12.14 -16.00 12.71
CA ARG A 551 13.20 -15.17 12.12
C ARG A 551 13.84 -15.89 10.93
N LEU A 552 14.44 -15.12 10.02
CA LEU A 552 15.24 -15.67 8.94
C LEU A 552 16.56 -16.21 9.52
N PHE A 553 16.74 -17.52 9.49
CA PHE A 553 17.87 -18.23 10.06
C PHE A 553 18.29 -19.37 9.12
N HIS A 554 19.60 -19.50 8.83
CA HIS A 554 20.14 -20.41 7.81
C HIS A 554 19.40 -20.38 6.45
N GLY A 555 18.93 -19.19 6.04
CA GLY A 555 18.21 -19.01 4.77
C GLY A 555 16.76 -19.52 4.77
N SER A 556 16.20 -19.91 5.92
CA SER A 556 14.79 -20.30 6.06
C SER A 556 14.12 -19.56 7.24
N MET A 557 12.79 -19.54 7.26
CA MET A 557 12.02 -18.91 8.34
C MET A 557 11.84 -19.90 9.48
N THR A 558 12.38 -19.60 10.66
CA THR A 558 12.14 -20.44 11.84
C THR A 558 10.65 -20.50 12.15
N ARG A 559 10.16 -21.69 12.49
CA ARG A 559 8.77 -21.89 12.93
C ARG A 559 8.64 -21.36 14.35
N GLY A 560 7.54 -20.65 14.63
CA GLY A 560 7.23 -20.14 15.96
C GLY A 560 5.84 -20.57 16.42
N LEU A 561 5.65 -20.64 17.74
CA LEU A 561 4.33 -20.82 18.35
C LEU A 561 3.96 -19.58 19.16
N SER A 562 2.73 -19.11 19.02
CA SER A 562 2.16 -18.05 19.84
C SER A 562 0.87 -18.55 20.48
N VAL A 563 0.76 -18.46 21.81
CA VAL A 563 -0.46 -18.84 22.54
C VAL A 563 -0.93 -17.65 23.37
N ILE A 564 -2.13 -17.16 23.09
CA ILE A 564 -2.83 -16.20 23.95
C ILE A 564 -3.67 -16.96 24.96
N ILE A 565 -3.45 -16.71 26.25
CA ILE A 565 -4.28 -17.27 27.31
C ILE A 565 -5.06 -16.13 27.95
N ASP A 566 -6.38 -16.13 27.76
CA ASP A 566 -7.26 -15.08 28.27
C ASP A 566 -8.58 -15.70 28.74
N ARG A 567 -9.26 -15.04 29.67
CA ARG A 567 -10.60 -15.39 30.13
C ARG A 567 -11.70 -14.70 29.32
N ILE A 568 -11.34 -13.80 28.40
CA ILE A 568 -12.27 -12.95 27.65
C ILE A 568 -12.29 -13.35 26.15
N PRO A 569 -13.22 -14.20 25.70
CA PRO A 569 -13.32 -14.61 24.30
C PRO A 569 -13.46 -13.42 23.34
N GLU A 570 -14.27 -12.42 23.70
CA GLU A 570 -14.52 -11.27 22.83
C GLU A 570 -13.26 -10.45 22.56
N LEU A 571 -12.27 -10.50 23.45
CA LEU A 571 -11.02 -9.78 23.30
C LEU A 571 -10.06 -10.47 22.32
N VAL A 572 -10.09 -11.81 22.28
CA VAL A 572 -9.40 -12.62 21.26
C VAL A 572 -10.01 -12.33 19.89
N ASP A 573 -11.34 -12.37 19.79
CA ASP A 573 -12.02 -12.06 18.52
C ASP A 573 -11.75 -10.62 18.07
N ALA A 574 -11.77 -9.65 18.99
CA ALA A 574 -11.48 -8.26 18.68
C ALA A 574 -10.02 -8.06 18.21
N LEU A 575 -9.08 -8.85 18.73
CA LEU A 575 -7.69 -8.87 18.25
C LEU A 575 -7.63 -9.47 16.83
N GLN A 576 -8.30 -10.61 16.61
CA GLN A 576 -8.36 -11.29 15.31
C GLN A 576 -8.95 -10.38 14.21
N ASP A 577 -10.04 -9.68 14.50
CA ASP A 577 -10.63 -8.70 13.59
C ASP A 577 -9.65 -7.58 13.19
N ARG A 578 -8.86 -7.10 14.15
CA ARG A 578 -7.85 -6.07 13.85
C ARG A 578 -6.66 -6.64 13.09
N LEU A 579 -6.33 -7.92 13.30
CA LEU A 579 -5.24 -8.61 12.60
C LEU A 579 -5.60 -8.98 11.17
N ARG A 580 -6.89 -9.27 10.88
CA ARG A 580 -7.39 -9.63 9.55
C ARG A 580 -6.98 -8.63 8.44
N TRP A 581 -6.82 -7.36 8.80
CA TRP A 581 -6.45 -6.27 7.89
C TRP A 581 -4.97 -5.88 7.94
N LEU A 582 -4.19 -6.50 8.82
CA LEU A 582 -2.81 -6.09 9.13
C LEU A 582 -1.79 -7.22 9.05
N SER A 583 -2.22 -8.49 9.00
CA SER A 583 -1.34 -9.65 8.94
C SER A 583 -2.08 -10.87 8.39
N GLN A 584 -1.35 -11.91 7.99
CA GLN A 584 -1.92 -13.22 7.64
C GLN A 584 -2.29 -14.08 8.88
N ALA A 585 -2.21 -13.53 10.10
CA ALA A 585 -2.47 -14.28 11.33
C ALA A 585 -3.94 -14.75 11.39
N GLN A 586 -4.14 -16.07 11.43
CA GLN A 586 -5.43 -16.69 11.72
C GLN A 586 -5.30 -17.48 13.01
N PHE A 587 -6.10 -17.13 14.00
CA PHE A 587 -6.10 -17.82 15.28
C PHE A 587 -6.80 -19.16 15.18
N VAL A 588 -6.19 -20.18 15.77
CA VAL A 588 -6.78 -21.50 15.96
C VAL A 588 -6.89 -21.82 17.46
N PRO A 589 -7.92 -22.55 17.90
CA PRO A 589 -7.99 -23.01 19.30
C PRO A 589 -6.75 -23.86 19.62
N PHE A 590 -6.07 -23.57 20.73
CA PHE A 590 -4.85 -24.29 21.12
C PHE A 590 -5.09 -25.80 21.25
N ASN A 591 -6.25 -26.19 21.78
CA ASN A 591 -6.62 -27.59 21.96
C ASN A 591 -6.85 -28.36 20.64
N SER A 592 -6.91 -27.67 19.50
CA SER A 592 -7.00 -28.30 18.18
C SER A 592 -5.64 -28.65 17.56
N LEU A 593 -4.54 -28.24 18.20
CA LEU A 593 -3.19 -28.46 17.70
C LEU A 593 -2.65 -29.83 18.13
N ASP A 594 -1.97 -30.52 17.21
CA ASP A 594 -1.10 -31.64 17.56
C ASP A 594 0.24 -31.10 18.10
N LEU A 595 0.33 -31.01 19.43
CA LEU A 595 1.49 -30.43 20.11
C LEU A 595 2.80 -31.15 19.77
N LYS A 596 2.78 -32.49 19.60
CA LYS A 596 3.98 -33.26 19.26
C LYS A 596 4.50 -32.90 17.88
N SER A 597 3.60 -32.73 16.91
CA SER A 597 3.96 -32.27 15.57
C SER A 597 4.53 -30.85 15.61
N VAL A 598 3.87 -29.94 16.35
CA VAL A 598 4.32 -28.55 16.48
C VAL A 598 5.71 -28.47 17.10
N GLU A 599 5.98 -29.18 18.19
CA GLU A 599 7.30 -29.22 18.84
C GLU A 599 8.38 -29.72 17.88
N LYS A 600 8.09 -30.78 17.11
CA LYS A 600 8.99 -31.30 16.08
C LYS A 600 9.30 -30.26 14.99
N GLU A 601 8.31 -29.50 14.52
CA GLU A 601 8.50 -28.41 13.57
C GLU A 601 9.35 -27.27 14.15
N LEU A 602 9.10 -26.88 15.41
CA LEU A 602 9.86 -25.84 16.10
C LEU A 602 11.35 -26.23 16.18
N GLU A 603 11.66 -27.47 16.56
CA GLU A 603 13.05 -27.93 16.66
C GLU A 603 13.71 -28.11 15.29
N ALA A 604 13.01 -28.72 14.33
CA ALA A 604 13.55 -28.95 12.99
C ALA A 604 13.93 -27.65 12.29
N SER A 605 13.12 -26.59 12.43
CA SER A 605 13.36 -25.29 11.80
C SER A 605 14.58 -24.51 12.33
N ARG A 606 15.20 -24.97 13.42
CA ARG A 606 16.36 -24.34 14.07
C ARG A 606 17.65 -25.14 13.94
N LYS A 607 17.57 -26.36 13.40
CA LYS A 607 18.74 -27.16 13.04
C LYS A 607 19.29 -26.66 11.70
N GLU A 608 20.57 -26.93 11.43
CA GLU A 608 21.10 -26.66 10.10
C GLU A 608 20.27 -27.40 9.06
N PRO A 609 19.82 -26.71 8.00
CA PRO A 609 19.05 -27.35 6.96
C PRO A 609 19.88 -28.46 6.31
N GLU A 610 19.31 -29.67 6.19
CA GLU A 610 19.78 -30.64 5.20
C GLU A 610 19.84 -29.93 3.83
N ALA A 611 20.75 -30.33 2.93
CA ALA A 611 20.90 -29.71 1.60
C ALA A 611 19.59 -29.60 0.78
N ALA A 612 18.55 -30.35 1.16
CA ALA A 612 17.21 -30.34 0.58
C ALA A 612 16.22 -29.31 1.17
N ALA A 613 16.54 -28.59 2.25
CA ALA A 613 15.62 -27.60 2.82
C ALA A 613 15.47 -26.39 1.87
N LYS A 614 14.23 -26.03 1.53
CA LYS A 614 13.93 -24.91 0.62
C LYS A 614 14.43 -23.60 1.22
N LYS A 615 15.55 -23.07 0.70
CA LYS A 615 16.00 -21.70 0.97
C LYS A 615 14.89 -20.72 0.56
N ILE A 616 14.72 -19.66 1.34
CA ILE A 616 13.80 -18.56 1.02
C ILE A 616 14.31 -17.86 -0.22
N ASN A 617 13.45 -17.79 -1.22
CA ASN A 617 13.70 -17.00 -2.40
C ASN A 617 13.27 -15.55 -2.13
N ILE A 618 14.11 -14.57 -2.41
CA ILE A 618 13.73 -13.15 -2.32
C ILE A 618 13.69 -12.61 -3.74
N ILE A 619 12.62 -11.92 -4.12
CA ILE A 619 12.46 -11.32 -5.45
C ILE A 619 12.01 -9.87 -5.29
N THR A 620 12.57 -8.96 -6.08
CA THR A 620 12.12 -7.57 -6.18
C THR A 620 11.28 -7.35 -7.42
N GLU A 621 10.12 -6.70 -7.27
CA GLU A 621 9.11 -6.61 -8.32
C GLU A 621 8.50 -5.21 -8.41
N LEU A 622 8.40 -4.68 -9.63
CA LEU A 622 7.61 -3.50 -9.95
C LEU A 622 6.23 -3.93 -10.45
N ILE A 623 5.18 -3.50 -9.76
CA ILE A 623 3.79 -3.68 -10.14
C ILE A 623 3.25 -2.36 -10.68
N VAL A 624 2.84 -2.35 -11.95
CA VAL A 624 2.23 -1.18 -12.59
C VAL A 624 0.76 -1.45 -12.82
N VAL A 625 -0.10 -0.63 -12.23
CA VAL A 625 -1.57 -0.66 -12.46
C VAL A 625 -2.03 0.61 -13.18
N GLU A 626 -3.27 0.64 -13.65
CA GLU A 626 -3.82 1.79 -14.38
C GLU A 626 -4.17 2.97 -13.45
N SER A 627 -4.67 2.70 -12.24
CA SER A 627 -5.24 3.73 -11.37
C SER A 627 -4.49 3.93 -10.03
N PRO A 628 -4.32 5.18 -9.55
CA PRO A 628 -3.70 5.45 -8.25
C PRO A 628 -4.46 4.84 -7.06
N THR A 629 -5.79 4.72 -7.15
CA THR A 629 -6.62 4.11 -6.10
C THR A 629 -6.29 2.64 -5.97
N LYS A 630 -6.24 1.88 -7.07
CA LYS A 630 -5.87 0.45 -7.09
C LYS A 630 -4.45 0.25 -6.56
N ALA A 631 -3.48 1.06 -6.98
CA ALA A 631 -2.09 0.99 -6.48
C ALA A 631 -2.03 1.15 -4.96
N ARG A 632 -2.76 2.14 -4.43
CA ARG A 632 -2.84 2.39 -2.98
C ARG A 632 -3.55 1.23 -2.27
N THR A 633 -4.65 0.70 -2.80
CA THR A 633 -5.37 -0.42 -2.19
C THR A 633 -4.48 -1.65 -2.08
N ILE A 634 -3.82 -2.05 -3.17
CA ILE A 634 -2.90 -3.19 -3.22
C ILE A 634 -1.78 -3.02 -2.20
N ALA A 635 -1.13 -1.86 -2.20
CA ALA A 635 -0.02 -1.60 -1.30
C ALA A 635 -0.43 -1.61 0.19
N ASN A 636 -1.73 -1.42 0.50
CA ASN A 636 -2.24 -1.45 1.86
C ASN A 636 -2.75 -2.84 2.33
N PHE A 637 -2.73 -3.87 1.47
CA PHE A 637 -3.23 -5.21 1.83
C PHE A 637 -2.55 -5.80 3.08
N TRP A 638 -1.25 -5.57 3.24
CA TRP A 638 -0.44 -6.11 4.34
C TRP A 638 0.04 -5.01 5.30
N GLY A 639 -0.77 -3.96 5.48
CA GLY A 639 -0.45 -2.85 6.36
C GLY A 639 -0.03 -1.59 5.61
N LYS A 640 0.49 -0.59 6.33
CA LYS A 640 0.81 0.71 5.74
C LYS A 640 2.11 0.60 4.93
N PRO A 641 2.11 0.79 3.60
CA PRO A 641 3.32 0.71 2.80
C PRO A 641 4.24 1.89 3.08
N ALA A 642 5.52 1.72 2.73
CA ALA A 642 6.39 2.87 2.55
C ALA A 642 6.01 3.61 1.27
N ARG A 643 6.29 4.91 1.27
CA ARG A 643 5.93 5.78 0.16
C ARG A 643 7.15 6.59 -0.25
N ARG A 644 7.43 6.59 -1.55
CA ARG A 644 8.35 7.54 -2.16
C ARG A 644 7.65 8.27 -3.31
N ARG A 645 8.21 9.43 -3.66
CA ARG A 645 7.70 10.23 -4.78
C ARG A 645 8.83 10.38 -5.78
N GLU A 646 8.59 9.89 -6.99
CA GLU A 646 9.51 10.05 -8.12
C GLU A 646 8.74 10.80 -9.21
N GLY A 647 9.24 11.97 -9.59
CA GLY A 647 8.55 12.90 -10.48
C GLY A 647 7.07 13.13 -10.09
N SER A 648 6.16 12.78 -11.00
CA SER A 648 4.71 12.92 -10.79
C SER A 648 4.05 11.70 -10.14
N LEU A 649 4.77 10.59 -9.95
CA LEU A 649 4.22 9.33 -9.47
C LEU A 649 4.40 9.15 -7.96
N ASN A 650 3.40 8.52 -7.36
CA ASN A 650 3.54 7.95 -6.03
C ASN A 650 3.90 6.49 -6.19
N ILE A 651 4.97 6.09 -5.50
CA ILE A 651 5.43 4.71 -5.48
C ILE A 651 5.25 4.20 -4.07
N TYR A 652 4.61 3.04 -3.95
CA TYR A 652 4.36 2.37 -2.68
C TYR A 652 5.22 1.12 -2.59
N GLU A 653 5.92 0.95 -1.50
CA GLU A 653 6.79 -0.21 -1.28
C GLU A 653 6.25 -1.04 -0.13
N THR A 654 6.08 -2.33 -0.37
CA THR A 654 5.60 -3.29 0.62
C THR A 654 6.30 -4.64 0.46
N THR A 655 6.19 -5.49 1.47
CA THR A 655 6.75 -6.84 1.44
C THR A 655 5.64 -7.83 1.67
N VAL A 656 5.59 -8.88 0.85
CA VAL A 656 4.67 -10.00 1.07
C VAL A 656 5.42 -11.32 1.03
N VAL A 657 4.88 -12.30 1.73
CA VAL A 657 5.47 -13.61 1.92
C VAL A 657 4.50 -14.62 1.36
N ASP A 658 4.97 -15.38 0.38
CA ASP A 658 4.26 -16.50 -0.18
C ASP A 658 4.74 -17.79 0.48
N ASN A 659 4.00 -18.25 1.48
CA ASN A 659 4.30 -19.51 2.18
C ASN A 659 4.17 -20.74 1.26
N THR A 660 3.42 -20.65 0.16
CA THR A 660 3.24 -21.77 -0.78
C THR A 660 4.51 -22.00 -1.62
N THR A 661 5.14 -20.91 -2.07
CA THR A 661 6.35 -20.96 -2.88
C THR A 661 7.64 -20.73 -2.07
N ASN A 662 7.52 -20.40 -0.78
CA ASN A 662 8.61 -19.97 0.08
C ASN A 662 9.37 -18.75 -0.48
N THR A 663 8.62 -17.80 -1.06
CA THR A 663 9.15 -16.60 -1.71
C THR A 663 8.78 -15.35 -0.91
N VAL A 664 9.74 -14.46 -0.68
CA VAL A 664 9.54 -13.11 -0.16
C VAL A 664 9.57 -12.15 -1.34
N HIS A 665 8.43 -11.53 -1.61
CA HIS A 665 8.29 -10.54 -2.68
C HIS A 665 8.46 -9.14 -2.07
N LEU A 666 9.46 -8.41 -2.53
CA LEU A 666 9.63 -6.98 -2.25
C LEU A 666 8.96 -6.21 -3.38
N ILE A 667 7.75 -5.73 -3.11
CA ILE A 667 6.84 -5.20 -4.11
C ILE A 667 6.89 -3.68 -4.11
N THR A 668 7.18 -3.13 -5.28
CA THR A 668 7.09 -1.70 -5.60
C THR A 668 5.85 -1.50 -6.47
N VAL A 669 4.80 -0.85 -5.95
CA VAL A 669 3.52 -0.63 -6.66
C VAL A 669 3.38 0.83 -7.08
N THR A 670 3.02 1.08 -8.33
CA THR A 670 2.69 2.43 -8.82
C THR A 670 1.61 2.39 -9.91
N ALA A 671 1.17 3.56 -10.37
CA ALA A 671 0.08 3.69 -11.34
C ALA A 671 0.48 4.51 -12.57
N SER A 672 0.11 4.05 -13.76
CA SER A 672 0.27 4.78 -15.02
C SER A 672 -0.67 5.98 -15.16
N LYS A 673 -1.73 6.04 -14.34
CA LYS A 673 -2.81 7.06 -14.38
C LYS A 673 -3.64 7.02 -15.68
N GLY A 674 -3.80 5.82 -16.25
CA GLY A 674 -4.55 5.57 -17.49
C GLY A 674 -3.63 5.29 -18.68
N HIS A 675 -4.07 5.69 -19.87
CA HIS A 675 -3.29 5.58 -21.11
C HIS A 675 -2.06 6.48 -21.07
N VAL A 676 -0.92 5.92 -21.44
CA VAL A 676 0.34 6.66 -21.62
C VAL A 676 0.53 7.12 -23.06
N TYR A 677 0.00 6.39 -24.03
CA TYR A 677 0.05 6.71 -25.45
C TYR A 677 -1.33 6.61 -26.10
N ASP A 678 -1.60 7.44 -27.10
CA ASP A 678 -2.79 7.37 -27.95
C ASP A 678 -2.43 7.70 -29.40
N LEU A 679 -3.32 7.35 -30.34
CA LEU A 679 -3.13 7.63 -31.76
C LEU A 679 -2.94 9.13 -31.98
N SER A 680 -1.85 9.49 -32.64
CA SER A 680 -1.56 10.86 -33.05
C SER A 680 -2.71 11.43 -33.89
N VAL A 681 -2.92 12.73 -33.80
CA VAL A 681 -3.83 13.48 -34.65
C VAL A 681 -3.10 14.48 -35.54
N GLU A 682 -1.76 14.47 -35.50
CA GLU A 682 -0.97 15.38 -36.32
C GLU A 682 -1.13 15.02 -37.81
N PRO A 683 -1.35 16.02 -38.68
CA PRO A 683 -1.39 15.81 -40.11
C PRO A 683 -0.01 15.36 -40.60
N GLU A 684 0.04 14.22 -41.28
CA GLU A 684 1.25 13.71 -41.93
C GLU A 684 0.89 13.26 -43.35
N GLU A 685 1.81 13.44 -44.29
CA GLU A 685 1.63 12.99 -45.67
C GLU A 685 1.49 11.46 -45.72
N GLY A 686 0.49 10.95 -46.45
CA GLY A 686 0.19 9.52 -46.49
C GLY A 686 -0.41 8.94 -45.20
N SER A 687 -0.81 9.79 -44.24
CA SER A 687 -1.46 9.38 -42.98
C SER A 687 -2.95 9.70 -42.98
N LEU A 688 -3.77 8.72 -42.58
CA LEU A 688 -5.19 8.88 -42.35
C LEU A 688 -5.47 8.95 -40.84
N PHE A 689 -5.60 10.18 -40.32
CA PHE A 689 -5.92 10.48 -38.91
C PHE A 689 -5.05 9.72 -37.87
N GLY A 690 -3.74 9.61 -38.14
CA GLY A 690 -2.76 8.98 -37.24
C GLY A 690 -2.30 7.59 -37.66
N VAL A 691 -2.70 7.12 -38.86
CA VAL A 691 -2.26 5.83 -39.41
C VAL A 691 -1.60 6.06 -40.76
N ARG A 692 -0.29 5.81 -40.89
CA ARG A 692 0.43 5.91 -42.17
C ARG A 692 0.14 4.69 -43.03
N LEU A 693 -0.19 4.91 -44.29
CA LEU A 693 -0.55 3.86 -45.24
C LEU A 693 0.59 3.67 -46.26
N LYS A 694 1.43 2.66 -46.05
CA LYS A 694 2.59 2.33 -46.90
C LYS A 694 2.35 1.03 -47.67
N GLY A 695 1.53 1.10 -48.72
CA GLY A 695 1.12 -0.08 -49.49
C GLY A 695 0.36 -1.08 -48.60
N ASP A 696 0.87 -2.30 -48.46
CA ASP A 696 0.31 -3.33 -47.59
C ASP A 696 0.69 -3.20 -46.10
N LEU A 697 1.55 -2.24 -45.73
CA LEU A 697 1.94 -1.97 -44.34
C LEU A 697 1.19 -0.74 -43.81
N TRP A 698 0.44 -0.93 -42.73
CA TRP A 698 -0.24 0.14 -42.01
C TRP A 698 0.50 0.41 -40.70
N GLU A 699 0.87 1.67 -40.47
CA GLU A 699 1.61 2.10 -39.28
C GLU A 699 0.75 3.04 -38.42
N PRO A 700 0.06 2.51 -37.39
CA PRO A 700 -0.55 3.33 -36.36
C PRO A 700 0.54 4.10 -35.59
N VAL A 701 0.47 5.43 -35.59
CA VAL A 701 1.46 6.30 -34.95
C VAL A 701 0.93 6.77 -33.60
N TYR A 702 1.65 6.43 -32.54
CA TYR A 702 1.30 6.76 -31.17
C TYR A 702 2.18 7.88 -30.61
N SER A 703 1.56 8.80 -29.88
CA SER A 703 2.23 9.90 -29.18
C SER A 703 1.78 9.96 -27.72
N SER A 704 2.59 10.61 -26.87
CA SER A 704 2.28 10.71 -25.44
C SER A 704 1.01 11.52 -25.22
N VAL A 705 0.18 11.05 -24.30
CA VAL A 705 -1.08 11.71 -23.93
C VAL A 705 -0.79 12.92 -23.08
N LYS A 706 -1.27 14.07 -23.53
CA LYS A 706 -1.19 15.35 -22.84
C LYS A 706 -2.55 15.73 -22.29
N ARG A 707 -2.59 16.31 -21.09
CA ARG A 707 -3.83 16.79 -20.45
C ARG A 707 -3.65 18.23 -19.97
N CYS A 708 -4.55 19.10 -20.41
CA CYS A 708 -4.64 20.46 -19.89
C CYS A 708 -5.22 20.46 -18.47
N LEU A 709 -4.51 21.04 -17.52
CA LEU A 709 -4.96 21.20 -16.13
C LEU A 709 -6.05 22.28 -15.99
N SER A 710 -6.06 23.28 -16.87
CA SER A 710 -7.07 24.35 -16.85
C SER A 710 -8.45 23.91 -17.35
N CYS A 711 -8.53 23.24 -18.51
CA CYS A 711 -9.83 22.88 -19.11
C CYS A 711 -10.09 21.36 -19.20
N GLY A 712 -9.14 20.52 -18.77
CA GLY A 712 -9.27 19.06 -18.76
C GLY A 712 -9.17 18.38 -20.13
N TYR A 713 -8.94 19.13 -21.21
CA TYR A 713 -8.83 18.58 -22.57
C TYR A 713 -7.62 17.65 -22.68
N GLN A 714 -7.80 16.51 -23.34
CA GLN A 714 -6.75 15.54 -23.63
C GLN A 714 -6.42 15.57 -25.11
N PHE A 715 -5.14 15.56 -25.44
CA PHE A 715 -4.63 15.71 -26.80
C PHE A 715 -3.27 15.01 -26.93
N THR A 716 -2.76 14.88 -28.16
CA THR A 716 -1.51 14.14 -28.45
C THR A 716 -0.47 14.99 -29.17
N GLU A 717 -0.89 16.10 -29.77
CA GLU A 717 -0.08 17.05 -30.53
C GLU A 717 1.10 17.57 -29.71
N GLU A 718 2.26 17.72 -30.35
CA GLU A 718 3.47 18.28 -29.75
C GLU A 718 3.44 19.81 -29.73
N VAL A 719 2.60 20.35 -28.83
CA VAL A 719 2.40 21.80 -28.65
C VAL A 719 2.61 22.24 -27.20
N ASP A 720 3.20 23.43 -27.02
CA ASP A 720 3.45 24.04 -25.69
C ASP A 720 2.21 24.68 -25.06
N GLN A 721 1.11 24.77 -25.80
CA GLN A 721 -0.16 25.38 -25.38
C GLN A 721 -1.33 24.46 -25.69
N CYS A 722 -2.30 24.43 -24.78
CA CYS A 722 -3.50 23.64 -24.97
C CYS A 722 -4.24 24.09 -26.24
N PRO A 723 -4.48 23.20 -27.22
CA PRO A 723 -5.11 23.58 -28.48
C PRO A 723 -6.57 24.05 -28.31
N ARG A 724 -7.18 23.78 -27.15
CA ARG A 724 -8.56 24.18 -26.83
C ARG A 724 -8.67 25.52 -26.11
N CYS A 725 -7.74 25.85 -25.21
CA CYS A 725 -7.85 27.04 -24.34
C CYS A 725 -6.60 27.91 -24.25
N GLY A 726 -5.52 27.57 -24.96
CA GLY A 726 -4.25 28.32 -24.96
C GLY A 726 -3.42 28.22 -23.68
N SER A 727 -3.89 27.49 -22.66
CA SER A 727 -3.17 27.34 -21.39
C SER A 727 -1.87 26.54 -21.55
N ARG A 728 -0.79 26.99 -20.91
CA ARG A 728 0.49 26.27 -20.78
C ARG A 728 0.51 25.25 -19.65
N ALA A 729 -0.55 25.18 -18.83
CA ALA A 729 -0.65 24.23 -17.72
C ALA A 729 -1.00 22.83 -18.24
N ILE A 730 -0.02 22.16 -18.82
CA ILE A 730 -0.15 20.85 -19.47
C ILE A 730 0.63 19.80 -18.66
N VAL A 731 0.05 18.62 -18.51
CA VAL A 731 0.75 17.43 -18.00
C VAL A 731 0.91 16.44 -19.14
N ASP A 732 2.15 16.01 -19.36
CA ASP A 732 2.51 14.99 -20.36
C ASP A 732 2.75 13.64 -19.66
N SER A 733 2.13 12.57 -20.19
CA SER A 733 2.37 11.20 -19.76
C SER A 733 3.81 10.73 -20.03
N TRP A 734 4.58 11.42 -20.87
CA TRP A 734 6.01 11.17 -21.06
C TRP A 734 6.77 11.15 -19.72
N SER A 735 6.49 12.11 -18.84
CA SER A 735 7.09 12.16 -17.50
C SER A 735 6.80 10.92 -16.64
N ILE A 736 5.64 10.28 -16.86
CA ILE A 736 5.25 9.02 -16.22
C ILE A 736 6.11 7.89 -16.77
N VAL A 737 6.30 7.84 -18.10
CA VAL A 737 7.13 6.82 -18.76
C VAL A 737 8.58 6.90 -18.28
N GLU A 738 9.17 8.09 -18.22
CA GLU A 738 10.54 8.28 -17.71
C GLU A 738 10.69 7.80 -16.27
N THR A 739 9.72 8.15 -15.42
CA THR A 739 9.69 7.69 -14.03
C THR A 739 9.62 6.17 -13.95
N LEU A 740 8.76 5.54 -14.74
CA LEU A 740 8.63 4.08 -14.76
C LEU A 740 9.89 3.39 -15.29
N ARG A 741 10.60 3.98 -16.26
CA ARG A 741 11.88 3.47 -16.78
C ARG A 741 12.94 3.43 -15.69
N LYS A 742 13.08 4.51 -14.91
CA LYS A 742 13.98 4.57 -13.75
C LYS A 742 13.66 3.46 -12.75
N VAL A 743 12.39 3.31 -12.35
CA VAL A 743 11.97 2.32 -11.36
C VAL A 743 12.13 0.88 -11.89
N ALA A 744 11.92 0.65 -13.19
CA ALA A 744 12.10 -0.66 -13.81
C ALA A 744 13.55 -1.13 -13.74
N LEU A 745 14.54 -0.22 -13.72
CA LEU A 745 15.95 -0.56 -13.55
C LEU A 745 16.26 -1.11 -12.15
N GLU A 746 15.48 -0.72 -11.14
CA GLU A 746 15.78 -1.06 -9.76
C GLU A 746 15.32 -2.47 -9.34
N VAL A 747 14.50 -3.15 -10.16
CA VAL A 747 13.83 -4.39 -9.77
C VAL A 747 14.23 -5.56 -10.67
N ASP A 748 14.09 -6.78 -10.16
CA ASP A 748 14.36 -7.99 -10.93
C ASP A 748 13.28 -8.29 -11.96
N ARG A 749 12.01 -8.00 -11.64
CA ARG A 749 10.86 -8.26 -12.51
C ARG A 749 9.91 -7.06 -12.57
N VAL A 750 9.31 -6.82 -13.73
CA VAL A 750 8.17 -5.89 -13.87
C VAL A 750 6.93 -6.69 -14.21
N ILE A 751 5.84 -6.51 -13.46
CA ILE A 751 4.55 -7.14 -13.72
C ILE A 751 3.49 -6.06 -13.93
N ILE A 752 2.89 -6.05 -15.10
CA ILE A 752 1.85 -5.09 -15.44
C ILE A 752 0.49 -5.69 -15.11
N MET A 753 -0.26 -5.03 -14.23
CA MET A 753 -1.50 -5.48 -13.61
C MET A 753 -2.68 -4.54 -13.89
N THR A 754 -2.81 -4.12 -15.14
CA THR A 754 -3.96 -3.36 -15.64
C THR A 754 -5.24 -4.21 -15.62
N ASP A 755 -6.38 -3.56 -15.81
CA ASP A 755 -7.69 -4.21 -15.81
C ASP A 755 -7.80 -5.39 -16.79
N PRO A 756 -8.65 -6.40 -16.50
CA PRO A 756 -8.80 -7.61 -17.31
C PRO A 756 -9.71 -7.38 -18.54
N ASP A 757 -9.48 -6.30 -19.29
CA ASP A 757 -10.18 -6.00 -20.54
C ASP A 757 -9.21 -5.62 -21.67
N ARG A 758 -9.72 -5.51 -22.90
CA ARG A 758 -8.92 -5.11 -24.07
C ARG A 758 -8.25 -3.73 -23.93
N GLU A 759 -8.86 -2.82 -23.16
CA GLU A 759 -8.31 -1.49 -22.92
C GLU A 759 -7.10 -1.58 -21.97
N GLY A 760 -7.24 -2.34 -20.89
CA GLY A 760 -6.16 -2.69 -19.97
C GLY A 760 -5.02 -3.43 -20.66
N GLU A 761 -5.32 -4.33 -21.61
CA GLU A 761 -4.28 -5.04 -22.38
C GLU A 761 -3.46 -4.11 -23.27
N LYS A 762 -4.11 -3.16 -23.96
CA LYS A 762 -3.40 -2.11 -24.70
C LYS A 762 -2.48 -1.32 -23.77
N ILE A 763 -3.00 -0.84 -22.63
CA ILE A 763 -2.17 -0.07 -21.68
C ILE A 763 -0.98 -0.91 -21.22
N ALA A 764 -1.18 -2.20 -20.96
CA ALA A 764 -0.10 -3.10 -20.62
C ALA A 764 0.94 -3.23 -21.74
N TRP A 765 0.51 -3.31 -22.99
CA TRP A 765 1.39 -3.38 -24.14
C TRP A 765 2.21 -2.10 -24.34
N ASP A 766 1.62 -0.92 -24.22
CA ASP A 766 2.37 0.35 -24.27
C ASP A 766 3.46 0.40 -23.20
N LEU A 767 3.09 0.05 -21.96
CA LEU A 767 4.01 0.07 -20.83
C LEU A 767 5.11 -0.98 -21.00
N TYR A 768 4.78 -2.17 -21.51
CA TYR A 768 5.76 -3.19 -21.84
C TYR A 768 6.78 -2.67 -22.84
N LEU A 769 6.34 -2.13 -23.98
CA LEU A 769 7.23 -1.60 -24.99
C LEU A 769 8.08 -0.44 -24.48
N ALA A 770 7.48 0.45 -23.68
CA ALA A 770 8.17 1.62 -23.15
C ALA A 770 9.28 1.28 -22.15
N LEU A 771 9.13 0.17 -21.41
CA LEU A 771 10.04 -0.26 -20.33
C LEU A 771 11.01 -1.37 -20.75
N ARG A 772 10.72 -2.11 -21.83
CA ARG A 772 11.49 -3.26 -22.29
C ARG A 772 13.00 -3.01 -22.46
N PRO A 773 13.47 -1.86 -22.99
CA PRO A 773 14.91 -1.59 -23.08
C PRO A 773 15.62 -1.46 -21.73
N TYR A 774 14.87 -1.20 -20.65
CA TYR A 774 15.39 -0.97 -19.31
C TYR A 774 15.26 -2.20 -18.42
N ASN A 775 14.28 -3.07 -18.68
CA ASN A 775 14.13 -4.34 -18.00
C ASN A 775 13.56 -5.41 -18.94
N GLN A 776 14.29 -6.50 -19.15
CA GLN A 776 13.88 -7.62 -20.01
C GLN A 776 13.02 -8.67 -19.29
N ASN A 777 12.87 -8.61 -17.97
CA ASN A 777 12.07 -9.54 -17.18
C ASN A 777 10.68 -8.95 -16.91
N MET A 778 9.87 -8.85 -17.98
CA MET A 778 8.53 -8.26 -17.91
C MET A 778 7.43 -9.28 -18.12
N TYR A 779 6.35 -9.13 -17.36
CA TYR A 779 5.20 -10.02 -17.40
C TYR A 779 3.89 -9.24 -17.34
N ARG A 780 2.79 -9.90 -17.72
CA ARG A 780 1.42 -9.38 -17.68
C ARG A 780 0.56 -10.31 -16.82
N SER A 781 -0.16 -9.75 -15.86
CA SER A 781 -1.11 -10.51 -15.04
C SER A 781 -2.35 -9.69 -14.76
N ALA A 782 -3.50 -10.31 -14.56
CA ALA A 782 -4.77 -9.62 -14.32
C ALA A 782 -5.58 -10.33 -13.24
N PHE A 783 -6.42 -9.59 -12.52
CA PHE A 783 -7.33 -10.15 -11.52
C PHE A 783 -8.69 -9.46 -11.61
N HIS A 784 -9.74 -10.21 -11.27
CA HIS A 784 -11.13 -9.76 -11.36
C HIS A 784 -11.65 -9.17 -10.05
N GLU A 785 -10.82 -9.17 -9.00
CA GLU A 785 -11.12 -8.62 -7.68
C GLU A 785 -9.83 -8.05 -7.07
N VAL A 786 -9.91 -6.87 -6.45
CA VAL A 786 -8.76 -6.24 -5.79
C VAL A 786 -8.64 -6.79 -4.37
N THR A 787 -8.25 -8.06 -4.23
CA THR A 787 -8.08 -8.75 -2.94
C THR A 787 -6.66 -9.30 -2.76
N PRO A 788 -6.18 -9.50 -1.51
CA PRO A 788 -4.86 -10.11 -1.27
C PRO A 788 -4.72 -11.49 -1.92
N ARG A 789 -5.79 -12.30 -1.91
CA ARG A 789 -5.79 -13.65 -2.48
C ARG A 789 -5.60 -13.60 -3.99
N ALA A 790 -6.46 -12.87 -4.71
CA ALA A 790 -6.40 -12.79 -6.16
C ALA A 790 -5.08 -12.16 -6.65
N PHE A 791 -4.56 -11.19 -5.90
CA PHE A 791 -3.25 -10.59 -6.18
C PHE A 791 -2.10 -11.60 -6.01
N MET A 792 -2.10 -12.42 -4.95
CA MET A 792 -1.08 -13.46 -4.76
C MET A 792 -1.17 -14.55 -5.82
N GLU A 793 -2.37 -14.95 -6.24
CA GLU A 793 -2.56 -15.88 -7.37
C GLU A 793 -2.00 -15.28 -8.66
N ALA A 794 -2.28 -14.00 -8.93
CA ALA A 794 -1.76 -13.25 -10.07
C ALA A 794 -0.23 -13.09 -10.06
N LEU A 795 0.41 -13.01 -8.89
CA LEU A 795 1.87 -12.95 -8.73
C LEU A 795 2.57 -14.30 -8.96
N ARG A 796 1.93 -15.41 -8.61
CA ARG A 796 2.54 -16.76 -8.71
C ARG A 796 2.68 -17.25 -10.14
N SER A 797 1.77 -16.84 -11.02
CA SER A 797 1.72 -17.30 -12.41
C SER A 797 1.47 -16.13 -13.36
N PRO A 798 2.42 -15.18 -13.46
CA PRO A 798 2.26 -14.06 -14.36
C PRO A 798 2.43 -14.55 -15.82
N GLY A 799 1.56 -14.08 -16.70
CA GLY A 799 1.53 -14.43 -18.12
C GLY A 799 2.31 -13.47 -19.01
N LYS A 800 2.03 -13.57 -20.32
CA LYS A 800 2.52 -12.63 -21.35
C LYS A 800 1.38 -11.75 -21.82
N ILE A 801 1.71 -10.69 -22.54
CA ILE A 801 0.70 -9.87 -23.20
C ILE A 801 -0.04 -10.71 -24.26
N ASP A 802 -1.35 -10.60 -24.27
CA ASP A 802 -2.20 -11.17 -25.31
C ASP A 802 -2.31 -10.20 -26.48
N GLU A 803 -1.49 -10.43 -27.50
CA GLU A 803 -1.47 -9.62 -28.72
C GLU A 803 -2.83 -9.57 -29.43
N ARG A 804 -3.69 -10.59 -29.29
CA ARG A 804 -5.02 -10.60 -29.91
C ARG A 804 -5.94 -9.54 -29.30
N LEU A 805 -5.85 -9.34 -27.99
CA LEU A 805 -6.61 -8.30 -27.29
C LEU A 805 -6.07 -6.90 -27.63
N VAL A 806 -4.75 -6.77 -27.81
CA VAL A 806 -4.11 -5.54 -28.29
C VAL A 806 -4.61 -5.21 -29.69
N ASP A 807 -4.53 -6.16 -30.62
CA ASP A 807 -4.98 -6.00 -32.01
C ASP A 807 -6.47 -5.62 -32.06
N ALA A 808 -7.31 -6.26 -31.24
CA ALA A 808 -8.72 -5.93 -31.13
C ALA A 808 -8.94 -4.49 -30.61
N GLN A 809 -8.09 -4.00 -29.71
CA GLN A 809 -8.14 -2.61 -29.25
C GLN A 809 -7.68 -1.64 -30.33
N ILE A 810 -6.57 -1.94 -31.03
CA ILE A 810 -6.02 -1.11 -32.10
C ILE A 810 -7.06 -0.96 -33.22
N ALA A 811 -7.61 -2.07 -33.71
CA ALA A 811 -8.62 -2.07 -34.76
C ALA A 811 -9.85 -1.24 -34.35
N ARG A 812 -10.38 -1.47 -33.14
CA ARG A 812 -11.49 -0.66 -32.60
C ARG A 812 -11.15 0.82 -32.54
N ARG A 813 -9.93 1.18 -32.11
CA ARG A 813 -9.50 2.56 -31.94
C ARG A 813 -9.36 3.27 -33.29
N ILE A 814 -8.83 2.57 -34.29
CA ILE A 814 -8.73 3.06 -35.68
C ILE A 814 -10.13 3.26 -36.27
N ASP A 815 -11.02 2.27 -36.15
CA ASP A 815 -12.41 2.35 -36.65
C ASP A 815 -13.17 3.53 -36.03
N ASP A 816 -13.13 3.64 -34.70
CA ASP A 816 -13.81 4.72 -33.98
C ASP A 816 -13.20 6.09 -34.36
N ARG A 817 -11.89 6.16 -34.64
CA ARG A 817 -11.20 7.38 -35.10
C ARG A 817 -11.61 7.76 -36.51
N TRP A 818 -11.49 6.86 -37.48
CA TRP A 818 -11.77 7.11 -38.88
C TRP A 818 -13.24 7.45 -39.10
N ILE A 819 -14.16 6.59 -38.65
CA ILE A 819 -15.60 6.83 -38.82
C ILE A 819 -16.00 8.09 -38.06
N GLY A 820 -15.51 8.26 -36.83
CA GLY A 820 -15.83 9.41 -36.01
C GLY A 820 -15.40 10.73 -36.65
N PHE A 821 -14.15 10.84 -37.08
CA PHE A 821 -13.61 12.08 -37.63
C PHE A 821 -14.22 12.41 -38.99
N ILE A 822 -14.33 11.44 -39.90
CA ILE A 822 -14.91 11.64 -41.24
C ILE A 822 -16.37 12.09 -41.11
N THR A 823 -17.17 11.40 -40.29
CA THR A 823 -18.58 11.73 -40.12
C THR A 823 -18.76 13.07 -39.40
N SER A 824 -17.90 13.38 -38.43
CA SER A 824 -17.94 14.67 -37.73
C SER A 824 -17.58 15.83 -38.67
N GLN A 825 -16.54 15.69 -39.51
CA GLN A 825 -16.19 16.68 -40.52
C GLN A 825 -17.33 16.93 -41.51
N TYR A 826 -18.03 15.86 -41.93
CA TYR A 826 -19.23 16.00 -42.75
C TYR A 826 -20.35 16.77 -42.03
N LEU A 827 -20.60 16.48 -40.75
CA LEU A 827 -21.56 17.24 -39.95
C LEU A 827 -21.16 18.71 -39.80
N TRP A 828 -19.87 19.00 -39.61
CA TRP A 828 -19.37 20.36 -39.50
C TRP A 828 -19.60 21.12 -40.79
N TYR A 829 -19.31 20.49 -41.94
CA TYR A 829 -19.60 21.06 -43.25
C TYR A 829 -21.10 21.32 -43.46
N LYS A 830 -21.97 20.37 -43.10
CA LYS A 830 -23.43 20.50 -43.31
C LYS A 830 -24.13 21.44 -42.34
N LEU A 831 -23.68 21.51 -41.08
CA LEU A 831 -24.39 22.24 -40.01
C LEU A 831 -23.65 23.50 -39.53
N GLY A 832 -22.40 23.72 -39.96
CA GLY A 832 -21.57 24.85 -39.53
C GLY A 832 -21.17 24.81 -38.05
N LYS A 833 -21.20 23.63 -37.42
CA LYS A 833 -20.98 23.46 -35.97
C LYS A 833 -19.85 22.48 -35.66
N ASN A 834 -18.66 23.04 -35.48
CA ASN A 834 -17.37 22.34 -35.41
C ASN A 834 -17.15 21.54 -34.11
N TRP A 835 -18.11 21.61 -33.18
CA TRP A 835 -18.08 20.89 -31.89
C TRP A 835 -19.00 19.68 -31.86
N LEU A 836 -19.70 19.37 -32.97
CA LEU A 836 -20.54 18.18 -33.06
C LEU A 836 -19.69 16.94 -33.31
N GLY A 837 -19.94 15.88 -32.53
CA GLY A 837 -19.35 14.57 -32.76
C GLY A 837 -20.37 13.60 -33.34
N ALA A 838 -20.00 12.89 -34.39
CA ALA A 838 -20.68 11.67 -34.85
C ALA A 838 -19.77 10.46 -34.62
N GLY A 839 -20.38 9.30 -34.44
CA GLY A 839 -19.63 8.06 -34.25
C GLY A 839 -20.48 6.84 -34.56
N ARG A 840 -19.81 5.72 -34.82
CA ARG A 840 -20.42 4.46 -35.26
C ARG A 840 -21.54 3.96 -34.32
N VAL A 841 -21.42 4.17 -33.01
CA VAL A 841 -22.42 3.72 -32.01
C VAL A 841 -23.35 4.85 -31.56
N GLN A 842 -22.82 6.06 -31.36
CA GLN A 842 -23.60 7.20 -30.90
C GLN A 842 -24.70 7.59 -31.89
N THR A 843 -24.41 7.56 -33.20
CA THR A 843 -25.35 7.97 -34.24
C THR A 843 -26.57 7.01 -34.32
N PRO A 844 -26.42 5.68 -34.38
CA PRO A 844 -27.55 4.75 -34.31
C PRO A 844 -28.38 4.86 -33.02
N VAL A 845 -27.72 4.99 -31.85
CA VAL A 845 -28.42 5.11 -30.56
C VAL A 845 -29.29 6.37 -30.52
N LEU A 846 -28.78 7.50 -31.00
CA LEU A 846 -29.59 8.72 -31.13
C LEU A 846 -30.78 8.50 -32.08
N GLY A 847 -30.58 7.75 -33.16
CA GLY A 847 -31.67 7.30 -34.04
C GLY A 847 -32.76 6.52 -33.30
N TRP A 848 -32.39 5.55 -32.46
CA TRP A 848 -33.35 4.78 -31.65
C TRP A 848 -34.11 5.66 -30.66
N VAL A 849 -33.45 6.64 -30.03
CA VAL A 849 -34.12 7.59 -29.13
C VAL A 849 -35.17 8.41 -29.88
N ILE A 850 -34.83 8.91 -31.07
CA ILE A 850 -35.74 9.68 -31.92
C ILE A 850 -36.93 8.81 -32.33
N GLU A 851 -36.68 7.60 -32.79
CA GLU A 851 -37.72 6.66 -33.21
C GLU A 851 -38.63 6.27 -32.05
N ARG A 852 -38.05 5.97 -30.87
CA ARG A 852 -38.80 5.66 -29.65
C ARG A 852 -39.68 6.81 -29.22
N TYR A 853 -39.21 8.05 -29.36
CA TYR A 853 -39.99 9.24 -29.05
C TYR A 853 -41.16 9.45 -30.03
N ARG A 854 -40.96 9.17 -31.33
CA ARG A 854 -42.05 9.19 -32.32
C ARG A 854 -43.11 8.13 -32.00
N LYS A 855 -42.69 6.88 -31.76
CA LYS A 855 -43.57 5.79 -31.31
C LYS A 855 -44.30 6.13 -30.01
N TYR A 856 -43.63 6.79 -29.07
CA TYR A 856 -44.26 7.28 -27.84
C TYR A 856 -45.37 8.29 -28.12
N LYS A 857 -45.14 9.28 -29.00
CA LYS A 857 -46.15 10.25 -29.42
C LYS A 857 -47.35 9.59 -30.11
N GLU A 858 -47.09 8.66 -31.02
CA GLU A 858 -48.14 7.85 -31.67
C GLU A 858 -48.91 6.96 -30.68
N GLY A 859 -48.24 6.57 -29.60
CA GLY A 859 -48.79 5.75 -28.52
C GLY A 859 -49.55 6.51 -27.44
N MET A 860 -49.63 7.85 -27.49
CA MET A 860 -50.32 8.63 -26.46
C MET A 860 -51.82 8.35 -26.47
N GLY A 861 -52.40 8.29 -25.28
CA GLY A 861 -53.82 8.02 -25.05
C GLY A 861 -54.21 8.31 -23.60
N PHE A 862 -55.45 8.01 -23.27
CA PHE A 862 -56.04 8.20 -21.95
C PHE A 862 -55.92 6.92 -21.12
N LYS A 863 -55.54 7.08 -19.85
CA LYS A 863 -55.41 5.99 -18.88
C LYS A 863 -56.42 6.21 -17.76
N VAL A 864 -57.46 5.38 -17.72
CA VAL A 864 -58.44 5.36 -16.63
C VAL A 864 -57.95 4.38 -15.56
N ARG A 865 -57.91 4.85 -14.31
CA ARG A 865 -57.43 4.05 -13.18
C ARG A 865 -58.55 3.92 -12.15
N ALA A 866 -59.08 2.72 -12.02
CA ALA A 866 -60.03 2.35 -10.96
C ALA A 866 -59.27 1.74 -9.78
N LEU A 867 -59.67 2.05 -8.55
CA LEU A 867 -59.13 1.42 -7.35
C LEU A 867 -60.15 0.40 -6.86
N LEU A 868 -59.76 -0.87 -6.79
CA LEU A 868 -60.58 -1.91 -6.19
C LEU A 868 -60.72 -1.67 -4.67
N PRO A 869 -61.74 -2.23 -4.00
CA PRO A 869 -61.90 -2.14 -2.54
C PRO A 869 -60.67 -2.61 -1.74
N SER A 870 -59.85 -3.48 -2.33
CA SER A 870 -58.58 -3.95 -1.74
C SER A 870 -57.43 -2.93 -1.79
N GLY A 871 -57.63 -1.76 -2.41
CA GLY A 871 -56.58 -0.78 -2.66
C GLY A 871 -55.80 -1.02 -3.97
N THR A 872 -56.07 -2.13 -4.67
CA THR A 872 -55.34 -2.51 -5.88
C THR A 872 -55.84 -1.73 -7.10
N PRO A 873 -54.96 -1.08 -7.88
CA PRO A 873 -55.38 -0.33 -9.06
C PRO A 873 -55.59 -1.22 -10.29
N VAL A 874 -56.75 -1.12 -10.93
CA VAL A 874 -57.01 -1.64 -12.28
C VAL A 874 -56.85 -0.48 -13.27
N THR A 875 -56.22 -0.77 -14.40
CA THR A 875 -55.95 0.22 -15.45
C THR A 875 -56.66 -0.16 -16.73
N PHE A 876 -57.45 0.76 -17.28
CA PHE A 876 -57.96 0.73 -18.65
C PHE A 876 -57.24 1.80 -19.49
N PHE A 877 -56.82 1.45 -20.70
CA PHE A 877 -56.15 2.37 -21.61
C PHE A 877 -56.89 2.41 -22.95
N THR A 878 -57.23 3.63 -23.41
CA THR A 878 -57.81 3.87 -24.73
C THR A 878 -57.19 5.13 -25.35
N ARG A 879 -57.19 5.23 -26.67
CA ARG A 879 -56.80 6.46 -27.37
C ARG A 879 -57.99 7.39 -27.62
N ASN A 880 -59.21 6.90 -27.45
CA ASN A 880 -60.44 7.66 -27.63
C ASN A 880 -60.81 8.36 -26.31
N ARG A 881 -61.00 9.67 -26.38
CA ARG A 881 -61.35 10.47 -25.20
C ARG A 881 -62.72 10.10 -24.65
N ASP A 882 -63.70 9.88 -25.52
CA ASP A 882 -65.08 9.63 -25.12
C ASP A 882 -65.21 8.28 -24.40
N GLU A 883 -64.47 7.26 -24.88
CA GLU A 883 -64.36 5.96 -24.21
C GLU A 883 -63.68 6.06 -22.84
N ALA A 884 -62.67 6.92 -22.69
CA ALA A 884 -62.01 7.13 -21.41
C ALA A 884 -62.92 7.85 -20.42
N GLU A 885 -63.68 8.85 -20.89
CA GLU A 885 -64.66 9.57 -20.07
C GLU A 885 -65.78 8.62 -19.64
N ALA A 886 -66.31 7.79 -20.55
CA ALA A 886 -67.30 6.76 -20.22
C ALA A 886 -66.74 5.73 -19.21
N ALA A 887 -65.58 5.15 -19.47
CA ALA A 887 -64.94 4.19 -18.56
C ALA A 887 -64.58 4.79 -17.19
N SER A 888 -64.37 6.11 -17.10
CA SER A 888 -64.12 6.79 -15.81
C SER A 888 -65.38 6.97 -14.96
N GLN A 889 -66.55 6.89 -15.57
CA GLN A 889 -67.86 6.96 -14.90
C GLN A 889 -68.38 5.57 -14.51
N GLU A 890 -67.83 4.51 -15.08
CA GLU A 890 -68.12 3.14 -14.68
C GLU A 890 -67.55 2.83 -13.30
N ALA A 891 -68.40 2.32 -12.40
CA ALA A 891 -68.06 1.97 -11.02
C ALA A 891 -67.86 0.46 -10.80
N GLU A 892 -67.99 -0.35 -11.85
CA GLU A 892 -68.01 -1.81 -11.76
C GLU A 892 -66.83 -2.41 -12.52
N ALA A 893 -65.99 -3.16 -11.82
CA ALA A 893 -64.94 -3.99 -12.42
C ALA A 893 -65.17 -5.43 -11.95
N ALA A 894 -65.44 -6.35 -12.88
CA ALA A 894 -65.67 -7.77 -12.59
C ALA A 894 -64.51 -8.63 -13.10
N ALA A 895 -64.01 -9.53 -12.25
CA ALA A 895 -63.11 -10.58 -12.68
C ALA A 895 -63.90 -11.65 -13.45
N VAL A 896 -63.59 -11.84 -14.74
CA VAL A 896 -64.26 -12.82 -15.60
C VAL A 896 -63.73 -14.24 -15.35
N THR A 897 -62.51 -14.37 -14.83
CA THR A 897 -61.89 -15.68 -14.55
C THR A 897 -60.85 -15.54 -13.45
N GLU A 898 -60.82 -16.50 -12.52
CA GLU A 898 -59.80 -16.60 -11.48
C GLU A 898 -59.01 -17.90 -11.68
N LYS A 899 -57.69 -17.80 -11.60
CA LYS A 899 -56.79 -18.96 -11.62
C LYS A 899 -55.76 -18.79 -10.50
N VAL A 900 -55.68 -19.77 -9.61
CA VAL A 900 -54.71 -19.80 -8.52
C VAL A 900 -53.69 -20.90 -8.80
N TRP A 901 -52.40 -20.56 -8.70
CA TRP A 901 -51.31 -21.53 -8.82
C TRP A 901 -50.18 -21.16 -7.87
N THR A 902 -49.35 -22.15 -7.55
CA THR A 902 -48.13 -21.97 -6.78
C THR A 902 -46.94 -22.18 -7.71
N GLU A 903 -46.00 -21.24 -7.69
CA GLU A 903 -44.78 -21.31 -8.49
C GLU A 903 -43.56 -21.05 -7.60
N GLU A 904 -42.49 -21.79 -7.84
CA GLU A 904 -41.19 -21.53 -7.23
C GLU A 904 -40.48 -20.44 -8.03
N VAL A 905 -40.43 -19.22 -7.49
CA VAL A 905 -39.80 -18.08 -8.15
C VAL A 905 -38.32 -18.04 -7.78
N ASN A 906 -37.46 -18.32 -8.75
CA ASN A 906 -36.02 -18.16 -8.58
C ASN A 906 -35.64 -16.68 -8.43
N PRO A 907 -34.62 -16.35 -7.60
CA PRO A 907 -34.12 -15.00 -7.52
C PRO A 907 -33.49 -14.56 -8.85
N LEU A 908 -33.45 -13.25 -9.07
CA LEU A 908 -32.75 -12.67 -10.21
C LEU A 908 -31.25 -13.01 -10.18
N PRO A 909 -30.60 -13.11 -11.36
CA PRO A 909 -29.16 -13.33 -11.41
C PRO A 909 -28.38 -12.16 -10.79
N PRO A 910 -27.10 -12.36 -10.44
CA PRO A 910 -26.20 -11.28 -10.05
C PRO A 910 -26.08 -10.20 -11.12
N PHE A 911 -25.79 -8.97 -10.71
CA PHE A 911 -25.67 -7.82 -11.62
C PHE A 911 -24.55 -7.98 -12.66
N THR A 912 -24.91 -7.83 -13.94
CA THR A 912 -24.02 -7.46 -15.05
C THR A 912 -23.92 -5.93 -15.16
N THR A 913 -23.04 -5.40 -16.02
CA THR A 913 -22.85 -3.95 -16.17
C THR A 913 -24.12 -3.21 -16.59
N ASP A 914 -24.84 -3.76 -17.56
CA ASP A 914 -26.10 -3.22 -18.08
C ASP A 914 -27.21 -3.24 -17.03
N GLU A 915 -27.38 -4.35 -16.32
CA GLU A 915 -28.38 -4.48 -15.25
C GLU A 915 -28.07 -3.54 -14.07
N LEU A 916 -26.79 -3.41 -13.68
CA LEU A 916 -26.36 -2.47 -12.65
C LEU A 916 -26.70 -1.02 -13.03
N ILE A 917 -26.43 -0.63 -14.28
CA ILE A 917 -26.75 0.71 -14.79
C ILE A 917 -28.26 0.94 -14.77
N TYR A 918 -29.02 -0.03 -15.24
CA TYR A 918 -30.48 0.03 -15.31
C TYR A 918 -31.10 0.17 -13.92
N GLU A 919 -30.76 -0.71 -12.98
CA GLU A 919 -31.31 -0.72 -11.62
C GLU A 919 -30.87 0.51 -10.80
N ALA A 920 -29.63 0.98 -10.95
CA ALA A 920 -29.18 2.21 -10.32
C ALA A 920 -29.94 3.44 -10.85
N SER A 921 -30.23 3.49 -12.15
CA SER A 921 -31.05 4.55 -12.73
C SER A 921 -32.49 4.47 -12.21
N ALA A 922 -33.09 3.28 -12.19
CA ALA A 922 -34.49 3.08 -11.81
C ALA A 922 -34.75 3.33 -10.32
N ARG A 923 -33.85 2.85 -9.44
CA ARG A 923 -34.05 2.93 -7.98
C ARG A 923 -33.42 4.16 -7.34
N LEU A 924 -32.26 4.61 -7.84
CA LEU A 924 -31.47 5.68 -7.21
C LEU A 924 -31.48 6.98 -8.02
N GLY A 925 -32.03 6.98 -9.25
CA GLY A 925 -32.00 8.14 -10.15
C GLY A 925 -30.60 8.48 -10.64
N PHE A 926 -29.66 7.54 -10.60
CA PHE A 926 -28.28 7.79 -11.02
C PHE A 926 -28.13 7.72 -12.54
N SER A 927 -27.43 8.70 -13.11
CA SER A 927 -27.01 8.63 -14.50
C SER A 927 -25.99 7.49 -14.73
N ALA A 928 -25.98 6.90 -15.92
CA ALA A 928 -25.01 5.84 -16.26
C ALA A 928 -23.54 6.25 -15.99
N PRO A 929 -23.07 7.48 -16.31
CA PRO A 929 -21.71 7.91 -15.98
C PRO A 929 -21.43 7.94 -14.47
N LEU A 930 -22.41 8.36 -13.65
CA LEU A 930 -22.27 8.37 -12.20
C LEU A 930 -22.20 6.94 -11.66
N THR A 931 -23.09 6.05 -12.10
CA THR A 931 -23.10 4.64 -11.70
C THR A 931 -21.78 3.96 -12.02
N MET A 932 -21.27 4.13 -13.24
CA MET A 932 -19.99 3.54 -13.66
C MET A 932 -18.81 4.08 -12.86
N LYS A 933 -18.78 5.39 -12.57
CA LYS A 933 -17.75 5.98 -11.72
C LYS A 933 -17.78 5.39 -10.30
N LEU A 934 -18.96 5.29 -9.69
CA LEU A 934 -19.11 4.73 -8.35
C LEU A 934 -18.73 3.24 -8.32
N ALA A 935 -19.14 2.47 -9.32
CA ALA A 935 -18.77 1.07 -9.44
C ALA A 935 -17.25 0.90 -9.61
N GLN A 936 -16.60 1.75 -10.40
CA GLN A 936 -15.15 1.78 -10.54
C GLN A 936 -14.45 2.11 -9.22
N ASP A 937 -14.93 3.10 -8.46
CA ASP A 937 -14.40 3.46 -7.15
C ASP A 937 -14.54 2.31 -6.14
N LEU A 938 -15.67 1.60 -6.15
CA LEU A 938 -15.91 0.42 -5.32
C LEU A 938 -14.98 -0.75 -5.70
N PHE A 939 -14.81 -1.01 -7.00
CA PHE A 939 -13.91 -2.04 -7.51
C PHE A 939 -12.46 -1.76 -7.10
N TYR A 940 -11.94 -0.56 -7.36
CA TYR A 940 -10.57 -0.18 -6.98
C TYR A 940 -10.33 -0.15 -5.47
N SER A 941 -11.39 -0.02 -4.67
CA SER A 941 -11.34 -0.13 -3.21
C SER A 941 -11.42 -1.57 -2.71
N GLY A 942 -11.55 -2.57 -3.59
CA GLY A 942 -11.64 -3.99 -3.24
C GLY A 942 -12.97 -4.40 -2.61
N LEU A 943 -14.04 -3.66 -2.89
CA LEU A 943 -15.37 -3.89 -2.30
C LEU A 943 -16.32 -4.71 -3.18
N ILE A 944 -16.07 -4.73 -4.49
CA ILE A 944 -16.83 -5.51 -5.48
C ILE A 944 -15.88 -6.16 -6.50
N THR A 945 -16.40 -7.11 -7.28
CA THR A 945 -15.73 -7.68 -8.46
C THR A 945 -15.68 -6.69 -9.62
N TYR A 946 -15.00 -7.05 -10.70
CA TYR A 946 -14.84 -6.20 -11.88
C TYR A 946 -16.19 -5.79 -12.48
N HIS A 947 -16.44 -4.47 -12.47
CA HIS A 947 -17.71 -3.85 -12.81
C HIS A 947 -18.05 -3.81 -14.32
N ARG A 948 -17.09 -4.10 -15.21
CA ARG A 948 -17.31 -4.19 -16.67
C ARG A 948 -17.40 -5.66 -17.09
N THR A 949 -18.53 -6.30 -16.79
CA THR A 949 -18.80 -7.72 -17.02
C THR A 949 -20.17 -7.93 -17.66
N ASP A 950 -20.23 -8.83 -18.63
CA ASP A 950 -21.44 -9.36 -19.28
C ASP A 950 -21.81 -10.76 -18.76
N SER A 951 -21.00 -11.33 -17.86
CA SER A 951 -21.20 -12.66 -17.28
C SER A 951 -21.88 -12.60 -15.90
N THR A 952 -22.84 -13.50 -15.68
CA THR A 952 -23.52 -13.74 -14.39
C THR A 952 -22.84 -14.81 -13.51
N ARG A 953 -21.70 -15.36 -13.95
CA ARG A 953 -20.94 -16.38 -13.20
C ARG A 953 -20.44 -15.87 -11.85
N VAL A 954 -20.64 -16.67 -10.81
CA VAL A 954 -20.08 -16.47 -9.46
C VAL A 954 -19.02 -17.52 -9.17
N SER A 955 -17.89 -17.11 -8.58
CA SER A 955 -16.81 -18.03 -8.19
C SER A 955 -17.13 -18.79 -6.90
N ASP A 956 -16.47 -19.92 -6.65
CA ASP A 956 -16.60 -20.67 -5.39
C ASP A 956 -16.27 -19.80 -4.16
N ALA A 957 -15.34 -18.86 -4.31
CA ALA A 957 -15.03 -17.88 -3.28
C ALA A 957 -16.21 -16.94 -2.99
N GLY A 958 -16.91 -16.46 -4.04
CA GLY A 958 -18.12 -15.65 -3.89
C GLY A 958 -19.25 -16.41 -3.20
N ILE A 959 -19.43 -17.70 -3.53
CA ILE A 959 -20.40 -18.57 -2.87
C ILE A 959 -20.06 -18.72 -1.38
N ALA A 960 -18.80 -18.96 -1.03
CA ALA A 960 -18.36 -19.08 0.36
C ALA A 960 -18.58 -17.80 1.17
N VAL A 961 -18.41 -16.62 0.55
CA VAL A 961 -18.72 -15.32 1.18
C VAL A 961 -20.21 -15.23 1.53
N ALA A 962 -21.10 -15.61 0.60
CA ALA A 962 -22.54 -15.64 0.85
C ALA A 962 -22.90 -16.60 1.99
N SER A 963 -22.39 -17.84 1.95
CA SER A 963 -22.64 -18.86 2.99
C SER A 963 -22.17 -18.41 4.37
N SER A 964 -20.95 -17.88 4.48
CA SER A 964 -20.41 -17.39 5.76
C SER A 964 -21.22 -16.23 6.35
N THR A 965 -21.74 -15.36 5.48
CA THR A 965 -22.57 -14.23 5.90
C THR A 965 -23.91 -14.71 6.45
N TRP A 966 -24.55 -15.66 5.78
CA TRP A 966 -25.81 -16.28 6.23
C TRP A 966 -25.68 -16.96 7.59
N SER A 967 -24.59 -17.71 7.81
CA SER A 967 -24.32 -18.34 9.12
C SER A 967 -24.18 -17.30 10.23
N ARG A 968 -23.52 -16.17 9.97
CA ARG A 968 -23.25 -15.12 10.96
C ARG A 968 -24.50 -14.30 11.32
N THR A 969 -25.42 -14.09 10.38
CA THR A 969 -26.62 -13.26 10.61
C THR A 969 -27.79 -14.05 11.21
N GLY A 970 -27.63 -15.34 11.52
CA GLY A 970 -28.69 -16.16 12.09
C GLY A 970 -29.82 -16.53 11.12
N LEU A 971 -29.66 -16.24 9.81
CA LEU A 971 -30.61 -16.62 8.77
C LEU A 971 -30.54 -18.12 8.42
N ALA A 972 -29.60 -18.86 9.02
CA ALA A 972 -29.33 -20.27 8.76
C ALA A 972 -30.44 -21.24 9.23
N SER A 973 -31.48 -20.78 9.92
CA SER A 973 -32.58 -21.63 10.41
C SER A 973 -33.64 -22.00 9.36
N THR A 974 -33.52 -21.54 8.12
CA THR A 974 -34.35 -22.03 7.01
C THR A 974 -33.52 -22.96 6.13
N GLN A 975 -33.91 -24.24 6.08
CA GLN A 975 -33.27 -25.28 5.27
C GLN A 975 -33.17 -24.84 3.80
N ALA A 976 -32.01 -24.34 3.39
CA ALA A 976 -31.65 -24.26 1.99
C ALA A 976 -31.34 -25.69 1.51
N LYS A 977 -32.30 -26.34 0.83
CA LYS A 977 -32.03 -27.57 0.07
C LYS A 977 -30.91 -27.26 -0.93
N GLY A 978 -29.84 -28.04 -0.84
CA GLY A 978 -28.58 -27.78 -1.50
C GLY A 978 -28.70 -27.55 -3.01
N VAL A 979 -27.97 -26.55 -3.50
CA VAL A 979 -27.60 -26.43 -4.90
C VAL A 979 -26.60 -27.54 -5.20
N GLY A 980 -27.11 -28.75 -5.40
CA GLY A 980 -26.36 -29.90 -5.87
C GLY A 980 -26.05 -29.74 -7.36
N ARG A 981 -24.76 -29.91 -7.70
CA ARG A 981 -24.25 -30.08 -9.07
C ARG A 981 -25.21 -30.92 -9.93
N ARG A 982 -25.83 -30.31 -10.96
CA ARG A 982 -26.28 -31.06 -12.13
C ARG A 982 -25.16 -31.06 -13.16
N ALA A 983 -24.28 -32.05 -13.04
CA ALA A 983 -23.44 -32.50 -14.12
C ALA A 983 -24.31 -33.28 -15.12
N GLY A 984 -24.15 -32.96 -16.41
CA GLY A 984 -24.50 -33.81 -17.54
C GLY A 984 -25.98 -34.09 -17.79
N LEU A 985 -26.55 -33.41 -18.79
CA LEU A 985 -27.53 -34.05 -19.67
C LEU A 985 -27.29 -33.55 -21.11
N THR A 986 -27.07 -34.55 -21.94
CA THR A 986 -26.62 -34.59 -23.32
C THR A 986 -27.50 -33.84 -24.33
N ARG A 987 -26.82 -33.38 -25.39
CA ARG A 987 -27.35 -32.94 -26.69
C ARG A 987 -28.57 -33.77 -27.15
N ARG A 988 -29.60 -33.07 -27.62
CA ARG A 988 -30.19 -33.28 -28.95
C ARG A 988 -30.41 -31.93 -29.60
#